data_AF-A0AAU9X5F5-F1
#
_entry.id   AF-A0AAU9X5F5-F1
#
_cell.length_a   1.000
_cell.length_b   1.000
_cell.length_c   1.000
_cell.angle_alpha   90.00
_cell.angle_beta   90.00
_cell.angle_gamma   90.00
#
_symmetry.space_group_name_H-M   'P 1'
#
loop_
_entity.id
_entity.type
_entity.pdbx_description
1 polymer ?
#
loop_
_entity_poly.entity_id
_entity_poly.type
_entity_poly.pdbx_seq_one_letter_code
_entity_poly.pdbx_strand_id
1 'polypeptide(L)'
;IVSKPWDSGVFQRKGTTNRLKDVILRSLEGENINIAIMGGSISAGAGLTNDGEDLRGLYYRVLSDWWRKTMQPLTGSDLKLNNLAIGGTSSNFYAFCYSVFLNPKTDMDLVFLDFTVNDYVQFKDSMFPMALPLEQLTREVLSEGSSPAVMFVNFVQGDLRRPKCDNLENHGQTLLAKHYGITTFSLRKLLCSGFAGKRKKLSKMFATDGNHISIIGHAQMAFMMITHVRQLILNVLESLITTKKVKVTVEKMSLPSIGDRIILPDCPLKFRNLPETLFMSNRQNLRERPRCFTQITPDCTRNITAHQSLQVKAIGNFGFEGFQKIAINNVVLPNATCEVKQFGEIQTHRTDAYGGWKSKSKNSMLELEILIPITSLSRKCIMDAATQTRKVAIAVRTHGNVMYSATSTQIGKDCHSSLHNKQPEVRNKPPAVNLTKIYYLKRSIQRNPFEVWYFKDKLKSLEDLFLTAEKYNNQIVERRTTEYRLKNLMEKVLLGQDIGLIVIGGSTSAGGGLINDFSNLKGIYYRVFVDWWQKAIQPFTGSRIKLRNLAVGGTASDFFYYCYKTLMRPKDSPDIILLELSINDYLQFKDSQKPRASSLEKLTRRILREKSSSAVAYVNFTPGNNKIPMCDNLENHGQTMLAWHYGITSFSMRESLCSDDRERQIPAFFTADGVHSGNIAHAQIALMIINSVRKALSNTITNTNRGLFYLRFVDLPRPVYFAGKGGSVSGPLCYTRLTPDVSSTFFNPSLSVTEIKNTGFKRIQNLPIGVYRSSSWENKLGPVRTDGFGGWEAEKVDSILQLRIDLPFNGISGDNQTRDVLIAFRTNGYGGKAEVSLNKRNNSVYADAYSTSGFTQVVNVARLVKPGSHKLSFKIVKGGKFALCGIMSAGSEPEL
;
A
#
# COMPACT_ATOMS: atom_id res chain seq x y z
N ILE A 1 38.37 -42.15 15.68
CA ILE A 1 38.28 -41.91 14.21
C ILE A 1 38.22 -40.40 14.01
N VAL A 2 39.28 -39.79 13.48
CA VAL A 2 39.34 -38.34 13.23
C VAL A 2 38.29 -38.00 12.17
N SER A 3 37.31 -37.16 12.50
CA SER A 3 36.28 -36.71 11.54
C SER A 3 36.97 -36.06 10.35
N LYS A 4 36.66 -36.49 9.12
CA LYS A 4 37.28 -35.91 7.92
C LYS A 4 36.80 -34.47 7.77
N PRO A 5 37.59 -33.53 7.19
CA PRO A 5 37.24 -32.10 7.17
C PRO A 5 35.86 -31.78 6.58
N TRP A 6 35.38 -32.59 5.63
CA TRP A 6 34.06 -32.47 5.01
C TRP A 6 32.89 -32.91 5.90
N ASP A 7 33.12 -33.76 6.92
CA ASP A 7 32.08 -34.15 7.88
C ASP A 7 31.58 -32.94 8.69
N SER A 8 32.42 -31.91 8.84
CA SER A 8 32.06 -30.66 9.51
C SER A 8 31.02 -29.83 8.74
N GLY A 9 30.95 -30.00 7.42
CA GLY A 9 30.05 -29.28 6.52
C GLY A 9 28.65 -29.88 6.44
N VAL A 10 28.44 -31.10 6.93
CA VAL A 10 27.14 -31.78 6.88
C VAL A 10 26.54 -31.85 8.28
N PHE A 11 25.29 -31.44 8.43
CA PHE A 11 24.52 -31.66 9.65
C PHE A 11 23.25 -32.45 9.36
N GLN A 12 23.07 -33.53 10.10
CA GLN A 12 21.90 -34.39 10.07
C GLN A 12 21.55 -34.78 11.51
N ARG A 13 20.30 -34.56 11.94
CA ARG A 13 19.83 -35.07 13.22
C ARG A 13 19.71 -36.60 13.14
N LYS A 14 20.25 -37.32 14.13
CA LYS A 14 20.14 -38.78 14.18
C LYS A 14 18.66 -39.18 14.22
N GLY A 15 18.29 -40.21 13.44
CA GLY A 15 16.93 -40.72 13.39
C GLY A 15 15.92 -39.90 12.57
N THR A 16 16.35 -38.87 11.82
CA THR A 16 15.43 -38.08 10.97
C THR A 16 15.59 -38.28 9.47
N THR A 17 16.30 -39.33 9.05
CA THR A 17 16.53 -39.62 7.63
C THR A 17 15.47 -40.49 6.98
N ASN A 18 14.34 -40.75 7.64
CA ASN A 18 13.33 -41.73 7.18
C ASN A 18 12.82 -41.44 5.77
N ARG A 19 12.50 -40.18 5.44
CA ARG A 19 12.05 -39.80 4.09
C ARG A 19 13.11 -40.03 3.02
N LEU A 20 14.37 -39.75 3.33
CA LEU A 20 15.48 -39.98 2.40
C LEU A 20 15.81 -41.47 2.26
N LYS A 21 15.68 -42.25 3.35
CA LYS A 21 15.79 -43.71 3.30
C LYS A 21 14.69 -44.31 2.42
N ASP A 22 13.47 -43.81 2.52
CA ASP A 22 12.35 -44.23 1.69
C ASP A 22 12.61 -43.96 0.19
N VAL A 23 13.08 -42.76 -0.15
CA VAL A 23 13.55 -42.42 -1.51
C VAL A 23 14.61 -43.41 -2.00
N ILE A 24 15.58 -43.76 -1.15
CA ILE A 24 16.62 -44.74 -1.48
C ILE A 24 15.99 -46.12 -1.73
N LEU A 25 15.11 -46.60 -0.85
CA LEU A 25 14.46 -47.91 -0.98
C LEU A 25 13.65 -48.02 -2.28
N ARG A 26 12.79 -47.03 -2.57
CA ARG A 26 12.03 -46.94 -3.82
C ARG A 26 12.95 -46.94 -5.05
N SER A 27 14.09 -46.25 -4.94
CA SER A 27 15.07 -46.24 -6.03
C SER A 27 15.78 -47.58 -6.24
N LEU A 28 15.95 -48.40 -5.20
CA LEU A 28 16.47 -49.77 -5.30
C LEU A 28 15.45 -50.71 -5.97
N GLU A 29 14.16 -50.41 -5.87
CA GLU A 29 13.06 -51.10 -6.56
C GLU A 29 12.89 -50.63 -8.02
N GLY A 30 13.72 -49.69 -8.47
CA GLY A 30 13.74 -49.19 -9.85
C GLY A 30 12.81 -48.01 -10.11
N GLU A 31 12.17 -47.44 -9.08
CA GLU A 31 11.38 -46.22 -9.26
C GLU A 31 12.26 -45.02 -9.59
N ASN A 32 11.88 -44.24 -10.61
CA ASN A 32 12.53 -42.96 -10.90
C ASN A 32 12.22 -41.94 -9.80
N ILE A 33 13.23 -41.18 -9.40
CA ILE A 33 13.12 -40.21 -8.29
C ILE A 33 13.09 -38.79 -8.85
N ASN A 34 12.01 -38.06 -8.56
CA ASN A 34 11.84 -36.67 -8.96
C ASN A 34 12.49 -35.73 -7.95
N ILE A 35 13.44 -34.93 -8.43
CA ILE A 35 14.13 -33.91 -7.63
C ILE A 35 13.64 -32.52 -8.02
N ALA A 36 13.15 -31.74 -7.06
CA ALA A 36 12.91 -30.31 -7.26
C ALA A 36 14.05 -29.47 -6.68
N ILE A 37 14.60 -28.56 -7.49
CA ILE A 37 15.65 -27.64 -7.08
C ILE A 37 15.05 -26.25 -6.97
N MET A 38 14.87 -25.75 -5.76
CA MET A 38 14.37 -24.41 -5.48
C MET A 38 15.49 -23.56 -4.90
N GLY A 39 15.85 -22.48 -5.59
CA GLY A 39 16.96 -21.67 -5.13
C GLY A 39 17.12 -20.35 -5.87
N GLY A 40 18.09 -19.58 -5.41
CA GLY A 40 18.45 -18.29 -5.97
C GLY A 40 19.36 -18.38 -7.20
N SER A 41 20.18 -17.35 -7.38
CA SER A 41 21.05 -17.20 -8.56
C SER A 41 22.13 -18.27 -8.66
N ILE A 42 22.66 -18.77 -7.53
CA ILE A 42 23.70 -19.81 -7.51
C ILE A 42 23.17 -21.13 -8.08
N SER A 43 22.06 -21.65 -7.56
CA SER A 43 21.41 -22.85 -8.11
C SER A 43 20.97 -22.68 -9.57
N ALA A 44 20.66 -21.46 -10.00
CA ALA A 44 20.32 -21.19 -11.39
C ALA A 44 21.53 -21.05 -12.33
N GLY A 45 22.78 -21.06 -11.83
CA GLY A 45 24.00 -21.00 -12.64
C GLY A 45 24.72 -19.66 -12.71
N ALA A 46 24.35 -18.68 -11.87
CA ALA A 46 25.09 -17.42 -11.80
C ALA A 46 26.50 -17.64 -11.25
N GLY A 47 27.46 -16.90 -11.77
CA GLY A 47 28.90 -17.17 -11.56
C GLY A 47 29.46 -18.08 -12.65
N LEU A 48 28.90 -19.29 -12.82
CA LEU A 48 29.34 -20.20 -13.89
C LEU A 48 29.13 -19.62 -15.29
N THR A 49 27.92 -19.09 -15.56
CA THR A 49 27.65 -18.41 -16.82
C THR A 49 28.51 -17.17 -17.02
N ASN A 50 28.87 -16.45 -15.95
CA ASN A 50 29.73 -15.28 -16.05
C ASN A 50 31.17 -15.66 -16.43
N ASP A 51 31.63 -16.81 -15.94
CA ASP A 51 32.97 -17.35 -16.22
C ASP A 51 33.00 -18.19 -17.52
N GLY A 52 31.87 -18.35 -18.22
CA GLY A 52 31.76 -19.20 -19.41
C GLY A 52 31.84 -20.70 -19.13
N GLU A 53 31.63 -21.11 -17.88
CA GLU A 53 31.72 -22.49 -17.42
C GLU A 53 30.51 -23.33 -17.83
N ASP A 54 30.71 -24.64 -17.89
CA ASP A 54 29.66 -25.60 -18.22
C ASP A 54 28.68 -25.81 -17.05
N LEU A 55 27.39 -25.54 -17.28
CA LEU A 55 26.35 -25.72 -16.27
C LEU A 55 26.10 -27.18 -15.89
N ARG A 56 26.68 -28.18 -16.59
CA ARG A 56 26.73 -29.57 -16.09
C ARG A 56 27.45 -29.70 -14.75
N GLY A 57 28.35 -28.75 -14.43
CA GLY A 57 29.05 -28.70 -13.15
C GLY A 57 28.24 -28.13 -11.98
N LEU A 58 26.97 -27.75 -12.19
CA LEU A 58 26.06 -27.42 -11.10
C LEU A 58 25.91 -28.60 -10.13
N TYR A 59 25.87 -28.30 -8.83
CA TYR A 59 25.96 -29.33 -7.78
C TYR A 59 24.94 -30.47 -7.92
N TYR A 60 23.69 -30.14 -8.28
CA TYR A 60 22.62 -31.12 -8.44
C TYR A 60 22.74 -31.92 -9.76
N ARG A 61 23.38 -31.36 -10.79
CA ARG A 61 23.68 -32.06 -12.04
C ARG A 61 24.85 -33.01 -11.88
N VAL A 62 25.87 -32.63 -11.10
CA VAL A 62 26.97 -33.52 -10.70
C VAL A 62 26.44 -34.69 -9.86
N LEU A 63 25.52 -34.43 -8.91
CA LEU A 63 24.84 -35.50 -8.17
C LEU A 63 24.05 -36.44 -9.08
N SER A 64 23.31 -35.89 -10.06
CA SER A 64 22.57 -36.68 -11.06
C SER A 64 23.48 -37.51 -11.97
N ASP A 65 24.61 -36.95 -12.42
CA ASP A 65 25.60 -37.71 -13.20
C ASP A 65 26.21 -38.85 -12.39
N TRP A 66 26.56 -38.61 -11.13
CA TRP A 66 27.03 -39.67 -10.23
C TRP A 66 25.97 -40.77 -10.05
N TRP A 67 24.70 -40.39 -9.85
CA TRP A 67 23.60 -41.36 -9.73
C TRP A 67 23.41 -42.18 -11.00
N ARG A 68 23.38 -41.54 -12.17
CA ARG A 68 23.29 -42.22 -13.47
C ARG A 68 24.42 -43.20 -13.71
N LYS A 69 25.64 -42.89 -13.24
CA LYS A 69 26.81 -43.77 -13.41
C LYS A 69 26.89 -44.88 -12.37
N THR A 70 26.25 -44.70 -11.21
CA THR A 70 26.41 -45.60 -10.06
C THR A 70 25.15 -46.40 -9.75
N MET A 71 24.02 -45.72 -9.58
CA MET A 71 22.77 -46.30 -9.11
C MET A 71 21.91 -46.82 -10.28
N GLN A 72 21.74 -46.01 -11.33
CA GLN A 72 20.86 -46.37 -12.46
C GLN A 72 21.24 -47.70 -13.15
N PRO A 73 22.53 -48.04 -13.38
CA PRO A 73 22.88 -49.33 -14.00
C PRO A 73 22.58 -50.52 -13.10
N LEU A 74 22.49 -50.31 -11.78
CA LEU A 74 22.26 -51.36 -10.79
C LEU A 74 20.77 -51.54 -10.47
N THR A 75 19.98 -50.46 -10.51
CA THR A 75 18.59 -50.48 -10.05
C THR A 75 17.57 -50.14 -11.14
N GLY A 76 18.00 -49.56 -12.25
CA GLY A 76 17.12 -48.99 -13.28
C GLY A 76 16.56 -47.60 -12.95
N SER A 77 16.75 -47.10 -11.72
CA SER A 77 16.22 -45.81 -11.25
C SER A 77 17.05 -44.61 -11.71
N ASP A 78 16.40 -43.64 -12.33
CA ASP A 78 16.98 -42.36 -12.75
C ASP A 78 16.52 -41.17 -11.87
N LEU A 79 17.36 -40.13 -11.76
CA LEU A 79 17.01 -38.88 -11.10
C LEU A 79 16.42 -37.88 -12.11
N LYS A 80 15.12 -37.62 -12.00
CA LYS A 80 14.42 -36.64 -12.84
C LYS A 80 14.53 -35.24 -12.23
N LEU A 81 15.40 -34.41 -12.82
CA LEU A 81 15.69 -33.05 -12.34
C LEU A 81 14.62 -32.04 -12.78
N ASN A 82 13.99 -31.39 -11.81
CA ASN A 82 13.08 -30.25 -11.98
C ASN A 82 13.77 -29.00 -11.44
N ASN A 83 14.51 -28.29 -12.31
CA ASN A 83 15.17 -27.04 -11.93
C ASN A 83 14.16 -25.89 -11.89
N LEU A 84 13.87 -25.40 -10.68
CA LEU A 84 12.97 -24.27 -10.44
C LEU A 84 13.73 -23.02 -9.99
N ALA A 85 15.08 -23.04 -10.00
CA ALA A 85 15.90 -21.96 -9.48
C ALA A 85 15.81 -20.68 -10.34
N ILE A 86 15.72 -19.54 -9.67
CA ILE A 86 15.53 -18.21 -10.30
C ILE A 86 16.44 -17.19 -9.60
N GLY A 87 17.19 -16.43 -10.39
CA GLY A 87 18.13 -15.43 -9.88
C GLY A 87 17.48 -14.26 -9.14
N GLY A 88 17.99 -13.95 -7.95
CA GLY A 88 17.50 -12.84 -7.13
C GLY A 88 16.14 -13.11 -6.48
N THR A 89 15.85 -14.38 -6.16
CA THR A 89 14.61 -14.81 -5.49
C THR A 89 14.92 -15.49 -4.16
N SER A 90 13.97 -15.42 -3.23
CA SER A 90 14.10 -15.85 -1.83
C SER A 90 12.96 -16.81 -1.46
N SER A 91 13.07 -17.50 -0.33
CA SER A 91 12.12 -18.55 0.07
C SER A 91 10.67 -18.04 0.22
N ASN A 92 10.49 -16.76 0.55
CA ASN A 92 9.16 -16.13 0.65
C ASN A 92 8.37 -16.14 -0.67
N PHE A 93 9.05 -16.09 -1.82
CA PHE A 93 8.45 -16.17 -3.14
C PHE A 93 8.01 -17.62 -3.44
N TYR A 94 8.90 -18.59 -3.20
CA TYR A 94 8.59 -19.99 -3.42
C TYR A 94 7.48 -20.47 -2.51
N ALA A 95 7.41 -20.00 -1.26
CA ALA A 95 6.29 -20.27 -0.35
C ALA A 95 4.92 -19.86 -0.94
N PHE A 96 4.87 -19.08 -2.01
CA PHE A 96 3.65 -18.85 -2.80
C PHE A 96 3.61 -19.60 -4.13
N CYS A 97 4.73 -19.62 -4.85
CA CYS A 97 4.73 -19.83 -6.30
C CYS A 97 5.37 -21.13 -6.78
N TYR A 98 6.02 -21.93 -5.91
CA TYR A 98 6.80 -23.08 -6.37
C TYR A 98 5.97 -24.08 -7.21
N SER A 99 4.70 -24.27 -6.85
CA SER A 99 3.80 -25.22 -7.53
C SER A 99 3.43 -24.80 -8.94
N VAL A 100 3.52 -23.51 -9.29
CA VAL A 100 3.28 -22.98 -10.65
C VAL A 100 4.38 -23.46 -11.62
N PHE A 101 5.56 -23.81 -11.11
CA PHE A 101 6.70 -24.21 -11.92
C PHE A 101 6.82 -25.72 -12.12
N LEU A 102 5.98 -26.50 -11.43
CA LEU A 102 5.91 -27.95 -11.53
C LEU A 102 4.71 -28.36 -12.38
N ASN A 103 4.86 -29.46 -13.12
CA ASN A 103 3.70 -30.09 -13.73
C ASN A 103 2.79 -30.62 -12.61
N PRO A 104 1.47 -30.35 -12.64
CA PRO A 104 0.54 -30.82 -11.60
C PRO A 104 0.52 -32.34 -11.39
N LYS A 105 1.03 -33.12 -12.34
CA LYS A 105 1.15 -34.59 -12.25
C LYS A 105 2.51 -35.08 -11.73
N THR A 106 3.46 -34.18 -11.49
CA THR A 106 4.80 -34.53 -11.00
C THR A 106 4.82 -34.46 -9.49
N ASP A 107 4.91 -35.63 -8.86
CA ASP A 107 5.21 -35.74 -7.43
C ASP A 107 6.68 -35.40 -7.17
N MET A 108 6.96 -34.73 -6.05
CA MET A 108 8.33 -34.47 -5.61
C MET A 108 8.76 -35.55 -4.62
N ASP A 109 9.88 -36.22 -4.88
CA ASP A 109 10.44 -37.24 -3.98
C ASP A 109 11.56 -36.65 -3.12
N LEU A 110 12.37 -35.76 -3.71
CA LEU A 110 13.48 -35.08 -3.06
C LEU A 110 13.50 -33.59 -3.43
N VAL A 111 13.74 -32.71 -2.45
CA VAL A 111 13.75 -31.25 -2.66
C VAL A 111 15.02 -30.62 -2.09
N PHE A 112 15.70 -29.83 -2.91
CA PHE A 112 16.83 -29.00 -2.52
C PHE A 112 16.40 -27.54 -2.37
N LEU A 113 16.66 -26.96 -1.21
CA LEU A 113 16.34 -25.56 -0.89
C LEU A 113 17.64 -24.77 -0.69
N ASP A 114 17.93 -23.84 -1.61
CA ASP A 114 19.11 -22.96 -1.62
C ASP A 114 18.68 -21.49 -1.47
N PHE A 115 18.51 -21.06 -0.22
CA PHE A 115 18.05 -19.71 0.13
C PHE A 115 18.90 -19.00 1.17
N THR A 116 19.95 -19.62 1.70
CA THR A 116 20.76 -19.10 2.81
C THR A 116 21.30 -17.69 2.57
N VAL A 117 21.70 -17.42 1.34
CA VAL A 117 22.25 -16.12 0.95
C VAL A 117 21.15 -15.13 0.60
N ASN A 118 20.17 -15.55 -0.21
CA ASN A 118 19.11 -14.69 -0.71
C ASN A 118 18.22 -14.16 0.43
N ASP A 119 17.79 -15.05 1.32
CA ASP A 119 16.97 -14.68 2.47
C ASP A 119 17.74 -13.78 3.44
N TYR A 120 19.03 -14.05 3.67
CA TYR A 120 19.86 -13.20 4.53
C TYR A 120 19.94 -11.77 3.99
N VAL A 121 20.29 -11.59 2.72
CA VAL A 121 20.39 -10.28 2.09
C VAL A 121 19.04 -9.56 2.08
N GLN A 122 17.95 -10.29 1.86
CA GLN A 122 16.61 -9.72 1.76
C GLN A 122 16.01 -9.35 3.12
N PHE A 123 16.28 -10.13 4.17
CA PHE A 123 15.59 -10.01 5.46
C PHE A 123 16.45 -9.48 6.60
N LYS A 124 17.73 -9.14 6.37
CA LYS A 124 18.63 -8.62 7.42
C LYS A 124 18.07 -7.45 8.23
N ASP A 125 17.25 -6.59 7.60
CA ASP A 125 16.66 -5.39 8.22
C ASP A 125 15.15 -5.59 8.57
N SER A 126 14.65 -6.83 8.52
CA SER A 126 13.24 -7.14 8.79
C SER A 126 12.91 -7.21 10.27
N MET A 127 11.69 -6.80 10.65
CA MET A 127 11.18 -6.86 12.02
C MET A 127 10.75 -8.27 12.48
N PHE A 128 10.86 -9.28 11.62
CA PHE A 128 10.52 -10.68 11.91
C PHE A 128 11.75 -11.58 11.73
N PRO A 129 11.78 -12.79 12.34
CA PRO A 129 12.92 -13.70 12.21
C PRO A 129 13.24 -14.01 10.75
N MET A 130 14.48 -13.78 10.33
CA MET A 130 14.89 -13.90 8.92
C MET A 130 14.57 -15.28 8.32
N ALA A 131 14.64 -16.35 9.12
CA ALA A 131 14.37 -17.71 8.68
C ALA A 131 12.87 -18.10 8.65
N LEU A 132 11.96 -17.20 9.04
CA LEU A 132 10.52 -17.45 9.03
C LEU A 132 9.97 -17.80 7.63
N PRO A 133 10.36 -17.13 6.54
CA PRO A 133 9.86 -17.50 5.21
C PRO A 133 10.37 -18.87 4.74
N LEU A 134 11.59 -19.25 5.13
CA LEU A 134 12.14 -20.57 4.86
C LEU A 134 11.38 -21.66 5.65
N GLU A 135 10.98 -21.37 6.90
CA GLU A 135 10.12 -22.27 7.67
C GLU A 135 8.78 -22.50 6.96
N GLN A 136 8.15 -21.44 6.45
CA GLN A 136 6.87 -21.54 5.73
C GLN A 136 7.00 -22.45 4.51
N LEU A 137 8.01 -22.22 3.66
CA LEU A 137 8.27 -23.07 2.50
C LEU A 137 8.57 -24.53 2.90
N THR A 138 9.40 -24.74 3.92
CA THR A 138 9.79 -26.07 4.40
C THR A 138 8.56 -26.87 4.83
N ARG A 139 7.64 -26.25 5.58
CA ARG A 139 6.41 -26.91 6.02
C ARG A 139 5.48 -27.24 4.86
N GLU A 140 5.31 -26.32 3.90
CA GLU A 140 4.50 -26.58 2.70
C GLU A 140 5.04 -27.81 1.94
N VAL A 141 6.34 -27.86 1.68
CA VAL A 141 6.98 -28.98 0.98
C VAL A 141 6.88 -30.29 1.78
N LEU A 142 7.16 -30.26 3.09
CA LEU A 142 7.05 -31.45 3.93
C LEU A 142 5.63 -32.01 4.00
N SER A 143 4.63 -31.16 3.78
CA SER A 143 3.22 -31.49 3.81
C SER A 143 2.69 -32.00 2.47
N GLU A 144 3.53 -32.09 1.43
CA GLU A 144 3.11 -32.63 0.14
C GLU A 144 2.71 -34.10 0.22
N GLY A 145 1.80 -34.52 -0.67
CA GLY A 145 1.21 -35.87 -0.64
C GLY A 145 2.26 -36.97 -0.79
N SER A 146 3.28 -36.73 -1.61
CA SER A 146 4.44 -37.60 -1.81
C SER A 146 5.41 -37.65 -0.62
N SER A 147 5.19 -36.82 0.42
CA SER A 147 6.06 -36.74 1.61
C SER A 147 7.55 -36.60 1.27
N PRO A 148 7.96 -35.60 0.47
CA PRO A 148 9.33 -35.49 -0.04
C PRO A 148 10.38 -35.43 1.07
N ALA A 149 11.55 -35.99 0.81
CA ALA A 149 12.77 -35.68 1.55
C ALA A 149 13.21 -34.24 1.22
N VAL A 150 13.60 -33.47 2.24
CA VAL A 150 14.00 -32.06 2.06
C VAL A 150 15.43 -31.89 2.56
N MET A 151 16.25 -31.16 1.80
CA MET A 151 17.62 -30.82 2.16
C MET A 151 17.89 -29.32 1.97
N PHE A 152 18.56 -28.71 2.94
CA PHE A 152 19.07 -27.34 2.82
C PHE A 152 20.48 -27.35 2.22
N VAL A 153 20.66 -26.62 1.12
CA VAL A 153 21.94 -26.49 0.41
C VAL A 153 22.44 -25.07 0.61
N ASN A 154 23.40 -24.87 1.51
CA ASN A 154 23.77 -23.55 2.00
C ASN A 154 25.11 -23.10 1.38
N PHE A 155 25.01 -22.19 0.41
CA PHE A 155 26.17 -21.54 -0.19
C PHE A 155 26.64 -20.31 0.60
N VAL A 156 27.77 -19.74 0.16
CA VAL A 156 28.43 -18.57 0.72
C VAL A 156 28.74 -17.59 -0.42
N GLN A 157 28.54 -16.29 -0.18
CA GLN A 157 29.03 -15.21 -1.07
C GLN A 157 30.43 -14.76 -0.65
N GLY A 158 31.13 -14.04 -1.51
CA GLY A 158 32.48 -13.52 -1.20
C GLY A 158 32.79 -12.20 -1.88
N ASP A 159 34.07 -11.85 -1.94
CA ASP A 159 34.64 -10.69 -2.65
C ASP A 159 35.94 -11.07 -3.42
N LEU A 160 35.95 -12.25 -4.05
CA LEU A 160 37.10 -12.97 -4.63
C LEU A 160 38.17 -13.40 -3.62
N ARG A 161 38.41 -12.64 -2.55
CA ARG A 161 39.50 -12.90 -1.61
C ARG A 161 39.02 -13.53 -0.31
N ARG A 162 37.79 -13.23 0.13
CA ARG A 162 37.25 -13.68 1.42
C ARG A 162 35.79 -14.12 1.30
N PRO A 163 35.41 -15.24 1.95
CA PRO A 163 34.00 -15.59 2.14
C PRO A 163 33.31 -14.63 3.11
N LYS A 164 32.07 -14.24 2.80
CA LYS A 164 31.14 -13.58 3.72
C LYS A 164 30.50 -14.64 4.60
N CYS A 165 31.03 -14.75 5.80
CA CYS A 165 30.71 -15.83 6.71
C CYS A 165 29.41 -15.62 7.48
N ASP A 166 28.85 -14.41 7.53
CA ASP A 166 27.56 -14.19 8.16
C ASP A 166 26.43 -14.35 7.12
N ASN A 167 25.51 -15.28 7.39
CA ASN A 167 24.41 -15.64 6.48
C ASN A 167 23.20 -16.20 7.27
N LEU A 168 22.15 -16.67 6.59
CA LEU A 168 20.92 -17.13 7.26
C LEU A 168 21.15 -18.30 8.25
N GLU A 169 22.24 -19.07 8.11
CA GLU A 169 22.60 -20.13 9.07
C GLU A 169 22.84 -19.56 10.48
N ASN A 170 23.34 -18.32 10.57
CA ASN A 170 23.50 -17.55 11.81
C ASN A 170 22.16 -17.00 12.34
N HIS A 171 21.17 -16.82 11.47
CA HIS A 171 19.92 -16.12 11.76
C HIS A 171 18.69 -17.04 11.71
N GLY A 172 18.84 -18.24 12.25
CA GLY A 172 17.73 -19.16 12.53
C GLY A 172 17.60 -20.36 11.59
N GLN A 173 18.25 -20.40 10.42
CA GLN A 173 18.16 -21.56 9.53
C GLN A 173 18.75 -22.83 10.14
N THR A 174 19.82 -22.73 10.94
CA THR A 174 20.38 -23.89 11.65
C THR A 174 19.41 -24.45 12.69
N LEU A 175 18.70 -23.57 13.42
CA LEU A 175 17.68 -23.97 14.39
C LEU A 175 16.48 -24.60 13.68
N LEU A 176 16.09 -24.03 12.54
CA LEU A 176 15.03 -24.56 11.69
C LEU A 176 15.34 -25.99 11.22
N ALA A 177 16.55 -26.22 10.70
CA ALA A 177 16.98 -27.54 10.26
C ALA A 177 16.96 -28.57 11.41
N LYS A 178 17.41 -28.17 12.61
CA LYS A 178 17.35 -29.00 13.81
C LYS A 178 15.92 -29.34 14.22
N HIS A 179 15.02 -28.37 14.15
CA HIS A 179 13.63 -28.51 14.58
C HIS A 179 12.87 -29.54 13.73
N TYR A 180 12.94 -29.38 12.40
CA TYR A 180 12.28 -30.26 11.43
C TYR A 180 13.09 -31.50 11.04
N GLY A 181 14.31 -31.66 11.54
CA GLY A 181 15.16 -32.81 11.24
C GLY A 181 15.73 -32.83 9.81
N ILE A 182 15.89 -31.65 9.20
CA ILE A 182 16.32 -31.46 7.81
C ILE A 182 17.83 -31.68 7.68
N THR A 183 18.24 -32.44 6.66
CA THR A 183 19.65 -32.55 6.26
C THR A 183 20.14 -31.20 5.75
N THR A 184 21.29 -30.74 6.22
CA THR A 184 21.86 -29.48 5.73
C THR A 184 23.34 -29.62 5.35
N PHE A 185 23.67 -29.07 4.18
CA PHE A 185 25.02 -28.99 3.63
C PHE A 185 25.48 -27.54 3.68
N SER A 186 26.59 -27.28 4.37
CA SER A 186 27.07 -25.95 4.71
C SER A 186 28.47 -25.70 4.14
N LEU A 187 28.52 -24.93 3.06
CA LEU A 187 29.80 -24.44 2.54
C LEU A 187 30.42 -23.40 3.50
N ARG A 188 29.59 -22.68 4.27
CA ARG A 188 30.03 -21.77 5.34
C ARG A 188 30.90 -22.49 6.36
N LYS A 189 30.46 -23.63 6.89
CA LYS A 189 31.27 -24.37 7.86
C LYS A 189 32.63 -24.79 7.30
N LEU A 190 32.69 -25.18 6.02
CA LEU A 190 33.93 -25.57 5.37
C LEU A 190 34.89 -24.38 5.15
N LEU A 191 34.36 -23.22 4.74
CA LEU A 191 35.16 -22.05 4.36
C LEU A 191 35.43 -21.07 5.52
N CYS A 192 34.59 -21.07 6.56
CA CYS A 192 34.59 -20.07 7.62
C CYS A 192 34.93 -20.62 9.02
N SER A 193 35.02 -21.95 9.21
CA SER A 193 35.57 -22.49 10.45
C SER A 193 37.08 -22.21 10.50
N GLY A 194 37.62 -21.85 11.67
CA GLY A 194 38.98 -21.34 11.87
C GLY A 194 40.15 -22.20 11.36
N PHE A 195 39.87 -23.36 10.76
CA PHE A 195 40.83 -24.22 10.06
C PHE A 195 41.32 -23.66 8.70
N ALA A 196 40.68 -22.62 8.14
CA ALA A 196 41.13 -21.95 6.91
C ALA A 196 42.19 -20.85 7.13
N GLY A 197 42.67 -20.66 8.37
CA GLY A 197 43.74 -19.71 8.73
C GLY A 197 45.11 -20.03 8.11
N LYS A 198 45.29 -21.20 7.46
CA LYS A 198 46.43 -21.47 6.58
C LYS A 198 46.03 -21.22 5.13
N ARG A 199 46.44 -20.05 4.61
CA ARG A 199 46.31 -19.53 3.23
C ARG A 199 46.14 -20.62 2.14
N LYS A 200 44.93 -21.13 1.93
CA LYS A 200 44.55 -21.74 0.64
C LYS A 200 44.20 -20.60 -0.33
N LYS A 201 44.50 -20.77 -1.63
CA LYS A 201 44.11 -19.84 -2.70
C LYS A 201 42.57 -19.78 -2.80
N LEU A 202 41.93 -19.04 -1.89
CA LEU A 202 40.48 -18.74 -1.90
C LEU A 202 40.07 -17.96 -3.15
N SER A 203 41.05 -17.40 -3.88
CA SER A 203 40.84 -16.68 -5.15
C SER A 203 40.15 -17.49 -6.24
N LYS A 204 40.17 -18.83 -6.17
CA LYS A 204 39.45 -19.70 -7.12
C LYS A 204 38.09 -20.20 -6.61
N MET A 205 37.69 -19.81 -5.39
CA MET A 205 36.44 -20.27 -4.76
C MET A 205 35.22 -19.46 -5.22
N PHE A 206 35.44 -18.26 -5.73
CA PHE A 206 34.41 -17.37 -6.24
C PHE A 206 34.56 -17.19 -7.74
N ALA A 207 33.44 -16.99 -8.43
CA ALA A 207 33.41 -16.63 -9.84
C ALA A 207 33.99 -15.23 -10.05
N THR A 208 34.31 -14.86 -11.30
CA THR A 208 34.93 -13.56 -11.62
C THR A 208 34.09 -12.35 -11.24
N ASP A 209 32.77 -12.52 -11.08
CA ASP A 209 31.87 -11.48 -10.58
C ASP A 209 32.07 -11.12 -9.10
N GLY A 210 32.93 -11.87 -8.40
CA GLY A 210 33.29 -11.60 -7.01
C GLY A 210 32.13 -11.71 -6.04
N ASN A 211 31.04 -12.39 -6.39
CA ASN A 211 29.87 -12.57 -5.54
C ASN A 211 29.43 -14.03 -5.48
N HIS A 212 29.34 -14.71 -6.62
CA HIS A 212 28.87 -16.10 -6.71
C HIS A 212 30.02 -17.09 -6.50
N ILE A 213 29.67 -18.30 -6.08
CA ILE A 213 30.65 -19.39 -5.91
C ILE A 213 31.08 -19.91 -7.28
N SER A 214 32.35 -20.30 -7.43
CA SER A 214 32.86 -20.88 -8.66
C SER A 214 32.44 -22.35 -8.83
N ILE A 215 32.83 -22.93 -9.96
CA ILE A 215 32.69 -24.36 -10.25
C ILE A 215 33.28 -25.25 -9.14
N ILE A 216 34.35 -24.79 -8.48
CA ILE A 216 34.99 -25.52 -7.38
C ILE A 216 34.05 -25.62 -6.18
N GLY A 217 33.35 -24.54 -5.83
CA GLY A 217 32.41 -24.56 -4.72
C GLY A 217 31.16 -25.39 -5.02
N HIS A 218 30.67 -25.39 -6.27
CA HIS A 218 29.64 -26.32 -6.70
C HIS A 218 30.10 -27.79 -6.60
N ALA A 219 31.33 -28.09 -7.01
CA ALA A 219 31.92 -29.43 -6.88
C ALA A 219 32.06 -29.85 -5.41
N GLN A 220 32.48 -28.95 -4.52
CA GLN A 220 32.56 -29.22 -3.08
C GLN A 220 31.19 -29.52 -2.47
N MET A 221 30.16 -28.76 -2.86
CA MET A 221 28.79 -29.01 -2.44
C MET A 221 28.29 -30.38 -2.94
N ALA A 222 28.48 -30.66 -4.23
CA ALA A 222 28.11 -31.95 -4.82
C ALA A 222 28.82 -33.11 -4.11
N PHE A 223 30.11 -32.97 -3.81
CA PHE A 223 30.88 -33.99 -3.12
C PHE A 223 30.33 -34.29 -1.72
N MET A 224 29.95 -33.26 -0.95
CA MET A 224 29.30 -33.45 0.36
C MET A 224 27.97 -34.19 0.22
N MET A 225 27.16 -33.81 -0.77
CA MET A 225 25.85 -34.44 -1.03
C MET A 225 26.00 -35.90 -1.47
N ILE A 226 26.86 -36.17 -2.45
CA ILE A 226 27.16 -37.53 -2.94
C ILE A 226 27.67 -38.40 -1.79
N THR A 227 28.62 -37.90 -1.00
CA THR A 227 29.18 -38.68 0.12
C THR A 227 28.11 -39.03 1.15
N HIS A 228 27.24 -38.07 1.50
CA HIS A 228 26.17 -38.29 2.45
C HIS A 228 25.13 -39.29 1.94
N VAL A 229 24.64 -39.09 0.71
CA VAL A 229 23.66 -39.98 0.06
C VAL A 229 24.25 -41.38 -0.11
N ARG A 230 25.50 -41.50 -0.57
CA ARG A 230 26.21 -42.78 -0.68
C ARG A 230 26.29 -43.50 0.66
N GLN A 231 26.67 -42.80 1.74
CA GLN A 231 26.76 -43.43 3.06
C GLN A 231 25.40 -43.94 3.55
N LEU A 232 24.33 -43.17 3.29
CA LEU A 232 22.97 -43.63 3.63
C LEU A 232 22.54 -44.83 2.80
N ILE A 233 22.85 -44.86 1.51
CA ILE A 233 22.60 -46.02 0.65
C ILE A 233 23.34 -47.25 1.19
N LEU A 234 24.63 -47.12 1.51
CA LEU A 234 25.41 -48.23 2.08
C LEU A 234 24.83 -48.73 3.39
N ASN A 235 24.42 -47.84 4.30
CA ASN A 235 23.79 -48.23 5.56
C ASN A 235 22.44 -48.94 5.34
N VAL A 236 21.65 -48.51 4.34
CA VAL A 236 20.39 -49.18 3.97
C VAL A 236 20.66 -50.57 3.38
N LEU A 237 21.63 -50.69 2.47
CA LEU A 237 22.03 -51.97 1.89
C LEU A 237 22.57 -52.94 2.94
N GLU A 238 23.42 -52.47 3.86
CA GLU A 238 23.93 -53.27 4.97
C GLU A 238 22.80 -53.75 5.88
N SER A 239 21.84 -52.87 6.21
CA SER A 239 20.65 -53.25 6.95
C SER A 239 19.86 -54.34 6.21
N LEU A 240 19.63 -54.19 4.91
CA LEU A 240 18.88 -55.17 4.10
C LEU A 240 19.60 -56.53 4.02
N ILE A 241 20.93 -56.52 3.86
CA ILE A 241 21.76 -57.72 3.82
C ILE A 241 21.76 -58.44 5.18
N THR A 242 21.84 -57.69 6.28
CA THR A 242 21.86 -58.25 7.64
C THR A 242 20.48 -58.75 8.10
N THR A 243 19.37 -58.19 7.62
CA THR A 243 18.00 -58.70 7.84
C THR A 243 17.61 -59.93 6.99
N LYS A 244 18.51 -60.52 6.20
CA LYS A 244 18.23 -61.76 5.42
C LYS A 244 17.93 -63.02 6.25
N LYS A 245 17.89 -62.95 7.58
CA LYS A 245 17.15 -63.91 8.41
C LYS A 245 15.93 -63.18 8.96
N VAL A 246 14.74 -63.71 8.62
CA VAL A 246 13.38 -63.28 8.98
C VAL A 246 12.63 -62.59 7.81
N LYS A 247 11.50 -63.21 7.42
CA LYS A 247 10.49 -62.70 6.50
C LYS A 247 10.16 -61.24 6.84
N VAL A 248 10.40 -60.33 5.90
CA VAL A 248 9.98 -58.93 6.03
C VAL A 248 8.48 -58.85 5.73
N THR A 249 7.65 -58.97 6.76
CA THR A 249 6.38 -58.23 6.80
C THR A 249 6.75 -56.79 7.16
N VAL A 250 6.55 -55.86 6.24
CA VAL A 250 6.68 -54.42 6.50
C VAL A 250 5.55 -54.04 7.45
N GLU A 251 5.83 -54.04 8.75
CA GLU A 251 4.92 -53.49 9.74
C GLU A 251 4.92 -51.96 9.57
N LYS A 252 3.83 -51.42 9.01
CA LYS A 252 3.54 -49.99 9.06
C LYS A 252 3.41 -49.62 10.52
N MET A 253 4.48 -49.05 11.09
CA MET A 253 4.44 -48.46 12.42
C MET A 253 3.54 -47.22 12.37
N SER A 254 2.24 -47.41 12.61
CA SER A 254 1.27 -46.35 12.83
C SER A 254 1.53 -45.70 14.18
N LEU A 255 1.65 -44.37 14.18
CA LEU A 255 1.50 -43.55 15.39
C LEU A 255 0.11 -43.84 16.03
N PRO A 256 0.00 -43.76 17.37
CA PRO A 256 -1.10 -44.35 18.11
C PRO A 256 -2.47 -43.85 17.67
N SER A 257 -3.39 -44.80 17.47
CA SER A 257 -4.82 -44.57 17.31
C SER A 257 -5.44 -44.19 18.65
N ILE A 258 -6.02 -42.99 18.73
CA ILE A 258 -7.11 -42.73 19.67
C ILE A 258 -8.35 -42.36 18.84
N GLY A 259 -9.32 -43.26 18.88
CA GLY A 259 -10.74 -42.93 18.87
C GLY A 259 -11.38 -42.85 17.50
N ASP A 260 -12.06 -43.93 17.12
CA ASP A 260 -13.00 -44.03 16.01
C ASP A 260 -13.86 -42.79 15.81
N ARG A 261 -13.64 -42.10 14.70
CA ARG A 261 -14.68 -41.37 13.97
C ARG A 261 -14.49 -41.64 12.50
N ILE A 262 -15.51 -42.21 11.88
CA ILE A 262 -15.63 -42.42 10.44
C ILE A 262 -15.14 -41.16 9.70
N ILE A 263 -13.98 -41.25 9.06
CA ILE A 263 -13.38 -40.18 8.26
C ILE A 263 -14.02 -40.23 6.87
N LEU A 264 -14.79 -39.20 6.51
CA LEU A 264 -15.20 -38.97 5.13
C LEU A 264 -14.04 -38.32 4.34
N PRO A 265 -13.91 -38.54 3.01
CA PRO A 265 -12.66 -38.34 2.26
C PRO A 265 -12.22 -36.89 1.98
N ASP A 266 -12.91 -35.86 2.50
CA ASP A 266 -12.84 -34.51 1.91
C ASP A 266 -12.11 -33.43 2.73
N CYS A 267 -11.37 -33.76 3.80
CA CYS A 267 -10.45 -32.82 4.47
C CYS A 267 -8.99 -33.26 4.23
N PRO A 268 -8.14 -32.48 3.53
CA PRO A 268 -6.74 -32.87 3.37
C PRO A 268 -5.98 -32.69 4.70
N LEU A 269 -5.55 -33.83 5.24
CA LEU A 269 -4.75 -34.05 6.45
C LEU A 269 -3.30 -33.52 6.34
N LYS A 270 -3.06 -32.28 5.88
CA LYS A 270 -1.68 -31.88 5.52
C LYS A 270 -0.78 -31.35 6.67
N PHE A 271 -1.28 -31.00 7.86
CA PHE A 271 -0.40 -30.43 8.92
C PHE A 271 -0.39 -31.17 10.27
N ARG A 272 -1.15 -32.26 10.45
CA ARG A 272 -1.36 -32.85 11.80
C ARG A 272 -0.13 -33.56 12.41
N ASN A 273 0.92 -33.84 11.63
CA ASN A 273 2.08 -34.63 12.09
C ASN A 273 3.42 -33.87 12.09
N LEU A 274 3.45 -32.58 11.72
CA LEU A 274 4.67 -31.77 11.82
C LEU A 274 4.79 -31.16 13.23
N PRO A 275 6.01 -31.00 13.79
CA PRO A 275 6.22 -30.23 15.00
C PRO A 275 5.56 -28.84 14.92
N GLU A 276 5.25 -28.22 16.06
CA GLU A 276 4.78 -26.83 16.11
C GLU A 276 5.74 -25.88 15.38
N THR A 277 5.28 -24.69 14.98
CA THR A 277 6.19 -23.76 14.30
C THR A 277 7.27 -23.25 15.26
N LEU A 278 8.51 -23.18 14.78
CA LEU A 278 9.66 -22.73 15.55
C LEU A 278 9.53 -21.25 15.94
N PHE A 279 8.91 -20.43 15.07
CA PHE A 279 8.77 -18.99 15.28
C PHE A 279 7.34 -18.57 15.71
N MET A 280 6.66 -19.37 16.54
CA MET A 280 5.25 -19.19 16.99
C MET A 280 4.90 -17.82 17.61
N SER A 281 5.86 -17.11 18.23
CA SER A 281 5.61 -15.89 19.01
C SER A 281 5.12 -14.67 18.20
N ASN A 282 5.09 -14.75 16.87
CA ASN A 282 4.84 -13.60 15.99
C ASN A 282 3.40 -13.45 15.45
N ARG A 283 2.39 -14.15 16.01
CA ARG A 283 0.97 -14.08 15.60
C ARG A 283 0.74 -14.16 14.07
N GLN A 284 1.64 -14.81 13.33
CA GLN A 284 1.45 -15.03 11.90
C GLN A 284 0.86 -16.42 11.68
N ASN A 285 -0.43 -16.48 11.33
CA ASN A 285 -1.07 -17.73 10.89
C ASN A 285 -0.28 -18.33 9.72
N LEU A 286 -0.04 -19.64 9.76
CA LEU A 286 0.50 -20.42 8.65
C LEU A 286 -0.34 -20.17 7.39
N ARG A 287 0.33 -20.10 6.23
CA ARG A 287 -0.34 -19.79 4.96
C ARG A 287 -0.95 -21.05 4.39
N GLU A 288 -2.23 -21.29 4.63
CA GLU A 288 -2.89 -22.47 4.06
C GLU A 288 -3.17 -22.29 2.57
N ARG A 289 -2.65 -23.20 1.72
CA ARG A 289 -2.92 -23.27 0.26
C ARG A 289 -2.64 -21.94 -0.47
N PRO A 290 -1.38 -21.51 -0.55
CA PRO A 290 -1.02 -20.31 -1.29
C PRO A 290 -1.44 -20.41 -2.77
N ARG A 291 -1.84 -19.29 -3.35
CA ARG A 291 -2.14 -19.14 -4.77
C ARG A 291 -1.16 -18.13 -5.37
N CYS A 292 -0.73 -18.35 -6.60
CA CYS A 292 0.26 -17.51 -7.24
C CYS A 292 -0.10 -17.18 -8.70
N PHE A 293 0.09 -15.90 -9.02
CA PHE A 293 0.24 -15.38 -10.37
C PHE A 293 1.67 -14.86 -10.49
N THR A 294 2.41 -15.32 -11.50
CA THR A 294 3.79 -14.88 -11.72
C THR A 294 4.12 -14.91 -13.20
N GLN A 295 4.86 -13.90 -13.66
CA GLN A 295 5.56 -13.91 -14.95
C GLN A 295 7.08 -14.11 -14.79
N ILE A 296 7.53 -14.34 -13.56
CA ILE A 296 8.89 -14.82 -13.27
C ILE A 296 8.92 -16.33 -13.53
N THR A 297 9.92 -16.82 -14.25
CA THR A 297 10.04 -18.22 -14.68
C THR A 297 11.48 -18.73 -14.54
N PRO A 298 11.70 -20.00 -14.14
CA PRO A 298 13.02 -20.64 -14.18
C PRO A 298 13.48 -20.98 -15.62
N ASP A 299 12.55 -20.95 -16.57
CA ASP A 299 12.80 -21.25 -17.97
C ASP A 299 11.96 -20.35 -18.87
N CYS A 300 12.61 -19.47 -19.62
CA CYS A 300 11.97 -18.48 -20.49
C CYS A 300 11.23 -19.12 -21.69
N THR A 301 11.60 -20.35 -22.05
CA THR A 301 10.96 -21.11 -23.14
C THR A 301 9.63 -21.74 -22.70
N ARG A 302 9.46 -21.99 -21.39
CA ARG A 302 8.23 -22.61 -20.86
C ARG A 302 7.06 -21.64 -20.83
N ASN A 303 5.87 -22.16 -21.12
CA ASN A 303 4.61 -21.45 -20.93
C ASN A 303 4.03 -21.76 -19.55
N ILE A 304 4.40 -20.94 -18.56
CA ILE A 304 3.94 -21.10 -17.17
C ILE A 304 2.51 -20.57 -16.94
N THR A 305 1.91 -19.89 -17.91
CA THR A 305 0.58 -19.27 -17.78
C THR A 305 -0.52 -20.31 -17.52
N ALA A 306 -0.37 -21.52 -18.06
CA ALA A 306 -1.32 -22.62 -17.87
C ALA A 306 -1.38 -23.18 -16.43
N HIS A 307 -0.37 -22.89 -15.60
CA HIS A 307 -0.23 -23.44 -14.25
C HIS A 307 -0.43 -22.40 -13.14
N GLN A 308 -0.78 -21.16 -13.49
CA GLN A 308 -1.04 -20.10 -12.51
C GLN A 308 -2.30 -20.44 -11.70
N SER A 309 -2.16 -20.45 -10.38
CA SER A 309 -3.23 -20.81 -9.45
C SER A 309 -4.03 -19.62 -8.94
N LEU A 310 -3.60 -18.40 -9.27
CA LEU A 310 -4.29 -17.13 -9.03
C LEU A 310 -4.53 -16.44 -10.37
N GLN A 311 -5.78 -16.06 -10.65
CA GLN A 311 -6.06 -15.25 -11.84
C GLN A 311 -5.91 -13.78 -11.46
N VAL A 312 -5.09 -13.07 -12.25
CA VAL A 312 -4.83 -11.65 -12.06
C VAL A 312 -5.03 -10.95 -13.39
N LYS A 313 -5.81 -9.88 -13.38
CA LYS A 313 -6.10 -9.04 -14.54
C LYS A 313 -5.80 -7.59 -14.21
N ALA A 314 -5.01 -6.92 -15.03
CA ALA A 314 -4.87 -5.47 -14.92
C ALA A 314 -6.20 -4.81 -15.34
N ILE A 315 -6.82 -4.07 -14.42
CA ILE A 315 -8.09 -3.35 -14.64
C ILE A 315 -7.92 -1.83 -14.66
N GLY A 316 -6.76 -1.35 -14.22
CA GLY A 316 -6.31 0.03 -14.35
C GLY A 316 -4.79 0.03 -14.45
N ASN A 317 -4.24 0.79 -15.39
CA ASN A 317 -2.80 0.90 -15.55
C ASN A 317 -2.45 2.35 -15.86
N PHE A 318 -1.64 2.93 -14.98
CA PHE A 318 -1.18 4.29 -15.06
C PHE A 318 0.35 4.32 -14.86
N GLY A 319 1.09 4.67 -15.91
CA GLY A 319 2.56 4.76 -15.85
C GLY A 319 3.31 3.42 -15.76
N PHE A 320 2.64 2.26 -15.83
CA PHE A 320 3.31 0.96 -15.96
C PHE A 320 3.27 0.45 -17.41
N GLU A 321 4.38 -0.14 -17.85
CA GLU A 321 4.49 -0.90 -19.09
C GLU A 321 4.48 -2.39 -18.74
N GLY A 322 3.56 -3.14 -19.35
CA GLY A 322 3.59 -4.60 -19.29
C GLY A 322 4.74 -5.12 -20.15
N PHE A 323 5.56 -6.02 -19.62
CA PHE A 323 6.65 -6.64 -20.37
C PHE A 323 6.69 -8.14 -20.06
N GLN A 324 7.05 -8.93 -21.04
CA GLN A 324 7.15 -10.38 -20.89
C GLN A 324 8.61 -10.81 -21.01
N LYS A 325 9.01 -11.73 -20.12
CA LYS A 325 10.15 -12.65 -20.29
C LYS A 325 11.48 -12.00 -20.71
N ILE A 326 12.03 -11.17 -19.83
CA ILE A 326 13.43 -10.69 -19.90
C ILE A 326 14.33 -11.71 -19.18
N ALA A 327 15.31 -12.26 -19.90
CA ALA A 327 16.31 -13.16 -19.33
C ALA A 327 17.16 -12.47 -18.24
N ILE A 328 17.53 -13.21 -17.19
CA ILE A 328 18.31 -12.68 -16.08
C ILE A 328 19.82 -12.79 -16.39
N ASN A 329 20.51 -11.63 -16.41
CA ASN A 329 21.96 -11.48 -16.64
C ASN A 329 22.50 -12.06 -17.97
N ASN A 330 22.07 -11.49 -19.11
CA ASN A 330 22.71 -11.74 -20.41
C ASN A 330 24.05 -10.99 -20.51
N VAL A 331 25.14 -11.61 -20.06
CA VAL A 331 26.50 -11.05 -20.24
C VAL A 331 26.93 -11.05 -21.72
N VAL A 332 26.22 -11.74 -22.63
CA VAL A 332 26.68 -11.92 -24.02
C VAL A 332 25.78 -11.29 -25.09
N LEU A 333 24.51 -10.96 -24.83
CA LEU A 333 23.61 -10.38 -25.85
C LEU A 333 22.57 -9.41 -25.24
N PRO A 334 22.76 -8.08 -25.36
CA PRO A 334 21.86 -7.06 -24.81
C PRO A 334 20.43 -7.09 -25.38
N ASN A 335 20.19 -7.83 -26.47
CA ASN A 335 18.91 -7.89 -27.19
C ASN A 335 18.46 -9.34 -27.49
N ALA A 336 18.95 -10.36 -26.77
CA ALA A 336 18.48 -11.72 -27.00
C ALA A 336 17.00 -11.86 -26.59
N THR A 337 16.13 -11.92 -27.59
CA THR A 337 14.81 -12.55 -27.51
C THR A 337 14.98 -13.99 -27.05
N CYS A 338 13.94 -14.61 -26.50
CA CYS A 338 13.94 -16.03 -26.09
C CYS A 338 13.98 -16.97 -27.31
N GLU A 339 14.86 -16.72 -28.27
CA GLU A 339 15.02 -17.52 -29.48
C GLU A 339 15.97 -18.68 -29.22
N VAL A 340 15.45 -19.86 -29.51
CA VAL A 340 16.11 -21.16 -29.37
C VAL A 340 17.29 -21.20 -30.33
N LYS A 341 18.52 -21.17 -29.82
CA LYS A 341 19.58 -21.95 -30.46
C LYS A 341 19.46 -23.36 -29.92
N GLN A 342 19.30 -24.36 -30.80
CA GLN A 342 19.47 -25.76 -30.43
C GLN A 342 20.87 -25.89 -29.80
N PHE A 343 20.92 -25.99 -28.48
CA PHE A 343 22.18 -26.15 -27.76
C PHE A 343 22.63 -27.60 -27.95
N GLY A 344 23.59 -27.82 -28.84
CA GLY A 344 24.35 -29.06 -28.85
C GLY A 344 25.08 -29.22 -27.52
N GLU A 345 24.88 -30.38 -26.87
CA GLU A 345 25.49 -30.99 -25.66
C GLU A 345 26.04 -30.16 -24.47
N ILE A 346 26.47 -28.90 -24.61
CA ILE A 346 27.05 -28.04 -23.57
C ILE A 346 26.14 -26.84 -23.34
N GLN A 347 25.57 -26.74 -22.13
CA GLN A 347 24.78 -25.59 -21.71
C GLN A 347 25.64 -24.65 -20.87
N THR A 348 25.99 -23.48 -21.41
CA THR A 348 26.77 -22.45 -20.70
C THR A 348 25.92 -21.28 -20.20
N HIS A 349 24.63 -21.24 -20.53
CA HIS A 349 23.73 -20.11 -20.24
C HIS A 349 22.52 -20.52 -19.41
N ARG A 350 22.09 -19.60 -18.53
CA ARG A 350 20.90 -19.73 -17.69
C ARG A 350 19.64 -19.44 -18.50
N THR A 351 18.52 -20.03 -18.07
CA THR A 351 17.21 -19.90 -18.75
C THR A 351 16.19 -19.11 -17.94
N ASP A 352 16.53 -18.69 -16.72
CA ASP A 352 15.59 -17.99 -15.86
C ASP A 352 15.35 -16.54 -16.33
N ALA A 353 14.10 -16.11 -16.20
CA ALA A 353 13.63 -14.84 -16.71
C ALA A 353 12.57 -14.22 -15.80
N TYR A 354 12.33 -12.92 -15.99
CA TYR A 354 11.28 -12.18 -15.30
C TYR A 354 10.42 -11.39 -16.27
N GLY A 355 9.15 -11.28 -15.94
CA GLY A 355 8.15 -10.47 -16.63
C GLY A 355 7.24 -9.77 -15.61
N GLY A 356 6.24 -9.07 -16.11
CA GLY A 356 5.23 -8.40 -15.29
C GLY A 356 5.03 -6.97 -15.75
N TRP A 357 5.06 -6.04 -14.81
CA TRP A 357 4.87 -4.62 -15.07
C TRP A 357 6.05 -3.84 -14.54
N LYS A 358 6.59 -2.92 -15.35
CA LYS A 358 7.68 -2.01 -14.97
C LYS A 358 7.21 -0.58 -15.09
N SER A 359 7.77 0.32 -14.29
CA SER A 359 7.56 1.74 -14.45
C SER A 359 8.87 2.50 -14.20
N LYS A 360 9.07 3.59 -14.94
CA LYS A 360 10.15 4.57 -14.70
C LYS A 360 9.61 5.89 -14.13
N SER A 361 8.29 6.07 -14.07
CA SER A 361 7.65 7.32 -13.66
C SER A 361 7.27 7.28 -12.18
N LYS A 362 7.58 8.36 -11.45
CA LYS A 362 7.11 8.58 -10.08
C LYS A 362 5.56 8.58 -10.09
N ASN A 363 4.93 8.09 -9.01
CA ASN A 363 3.45 8.00 -8.87
C ASN A 363 2.71 7.02 -9.81
N SER A 364 3.42 6.16 -10.54
CA SER A 364 2.78 5.13 -11.35
C SER A 364 1.96 4.17 -10.49
N MET A 365 0.82 3.72 -11.02
CA MET A 365 -0.12 2.83 -10.34
C MET A 365 -0.60 1.73 -11.27
N LEU A 366 -0.58 0.51 -10.75
CA LEU A 366 -1.17 -0.66 -11.38
C LEU A 366 -2.32 -1.16 -10.50
N GLU A 367 -3.52 -1.21 -11.05
CA GLU A 367 -4.70 -1.81 -10.44
C GLU A 367 -4.94 -3.21 -11.01
N LEU A 368 -4.92 -4.19 -10.11
CA LEU A 368 -5.06 -5.60 -10.42
C LEU A 368 -6.38 -6.13 -9.83
N GLU A 369 -7.24 -6.66 -10.67
CA GLU A 369 -8.34 -7.54 -10.29
C GLU A 369 -7.78 -8.93 -10.03
N ILE A 370 -8.01 -9.45 -8.83
CA ILE A 370 -7.51 -10.75 -8.40
C ILE A 370 -8.72 -11.63 -8.12
N LEU A 371 -8.88 -12.71 -8.88
CA LEU A 371 -9.91 -13.70 -8.59
C LEU A 371 -9.38 -14.66 -7.52
N ILE A 372 -9.96 -14.59 -6.33
CA ILE A 372 -9.68 -15.53 -5.25
C ILE A 372 -10.78 -16.60 -5.30
N PRO A 373 -10.55 -17.77 -5.91
CA PRO A 373 -11.56 -18.82 -5.96
C PRO A 373 -11.89 -19.28 -4.53
N ILE A 374 -13.18 -19.23 -4.17
CA ILE A 374 -13.69 -19.84 -2.95
C ILE A 374 -13.54 -21.35 -3.14
N THR A 375 -12.45 -21.90 -2.63
CA THR A 375 -12.37 -23.35 -2.45
C THR A 375 -13.31 -23.65 -1.31
N SER A 376 -14.49 -24.23 -1.60
CA SER A 376 -15.41 -24.67 -0.56
C SER A 376 -14.69 -25.66 0.34
N LEU A 377 -14.27 -25.20 1.52
CA LEU A 377 -14.04 -26.10 2.61
C LEU A 377 -15.39 -26.78 2.86
N SER A 378 -15.44 -28.11 2.81
CA SER A 378 -16.64 -28.80 3.25
C SER A 378 -16.94 -28.31 4.67
N ARG A 379 -18.21 -28.04 4.99
CA ARG A 379 -18.66 -27.49 6.29
C ARG A 379 -18.13 -28.28 7.51
N LYS A 380 -17.62 -29.50 7.31
CA LYS A 380 -17.04 -30.37 8.34
C LYS A 380 -15.58 -30.06 8.72
N CYS A 381 -14.85 -29.19 8.01
CA CYS A 381 -13.46 -28.85 8.36
C CYS A 381 -13.33 -27.50 9.13
N ILE A 382 -14.43 -26.88 9.56
CA ILE A 382 -14.43 -25.60 10.28
C ILE A 382 -14.29 -25.89 11.78
N MET A 383 -13.15 -25.53 12.38
CA MET A 383 -13.16 -25.15 13.80
C MET A 383 -13.71 -23.74 13.88
N ASP A 384 -14.64 -23.54 14.82
CA ASP A 384 -15.51 -22.37 14.92
C ASP A 384 -14.80 -21.01 14.75
N ALA A 385 -15.49 -20.12 14.03
CA ALA A 385 -15.37 -18.66 14.10
C ALA A 385 -14.13 -17.95 13.50
N ALA A 386 -13.58 -18.40 12.37
CA ALA A 386 -12.61 -17.59 11.60
C ALA A 386 -13.17 -17.13 10.24
N THR A 387 -13.37 -15.83 10.08
CA THR A 387 -13.60 -15.17 8.78
C THR A 387 -12.54 -15.61 7.76
N GLN A 388 -12.95 -16.03 6.54
CA GLN A 388 -12.08 -16.48 5.45
C GLN A 388 -11.25 -15.33 4.83
N THR A 389 -10.35 -14.72 5.61
CA THR A 389 -9.47 -13.65 5.13
C THR A 389 -8.21 -14.25 4.53
N ARG A 390 -7.90 -13.92 3.27
CA ARG A 390 -6.63 -14.30 2.61
C ARG A 390 -5.65 -13.12 2.67
N LYS A 391 -4.37 -13.40 2.93
CA LYS A 391 -3.30 -12.41 2.79
C LYS A 391 -2.87 -12.33 1.33
N VAL A 392 -2.73 -11.12 0.79
CA VAL A 392 -2.21 -10.88 -0.55
C VAL A 392 -0.77 -10.39 -0.44
N ALA A 393 0.12 -10.90 -1.29
CA ALA A 393 1.51 -10.48 -1.39
C ALA A 393 1.85 -10.11 -2.84
N ILE A 394 2.71 -9.10 -3.01
CA ILE A 394 3.19 -8.64 -4.32
C ILE A 394 4.70 -8.86 -4.37
N ALA A 395 5.22 -9.45 -5.44
CA ALA A 395 6.65 -9.58 -5.69
C ALA A 395 7.14 -8.40 -6.53
N VAL A 396 8.14 -7.66 -6.02
CA VAL A 396 8.77 -6.52 -6.73
C VAL A 396 10.23 -6.85 -7.01
N ARG A 397 10.68 -6.70 -8.27
CA ARG A 397 12.09 -6.86 -8.65
C ARG A 397 12.74 -5.49 -8.84
N THR A 398 13.84 -5.22 -8.14
CA THR A 398 14.63 -3.98 -8.25
C THR A 398 15.91 -4.18 -9.07
N HIS A 399 16.47 -3.11 -9.67
CA HIS A 399 17.80 -3.14 -10.27
C HIS A 399 18.86 -3.27 -9.17
N GLY A 400 19.15 -4.51 -8.78
CA GLY A 400 19.97 -4.87 -7.62
C GLY A 400 19.16 -5.75 -6.67
N ASN A 401 19.74 -6.88 -6.26
CA ASN A 401 19.11 -7.97 -5.52
C ASN A 401 18.35 -7.52 -4.26
N VAL A 402 17.04 -7.26 -4.34
CA VAL A 402 16.09 -7.36 -3.22
C VAL A 402 14.69 -7.56 -3.80
N MET A 403 13.98 -8.62 -3.38
CA MET A 403 12.55 -8.76 -3.66
C MET A 403 11.77 -8.30 -2.43
N TYR A 404 10.98 -7.21 -2.52
CA TYR A 404 10.07 -6.84 -1.44
C TYR A 404 8.76 -7.60 -1.58
N SER A 405 8.27 -8.22 -0.49
CA SER A 405 6.87 -8.67 -0.40
C SER A 405 6.09 -7.76 0.53
N ALA A 406 5.24 -6.88 -0.01
CA ALA A 406 4.25 -6.18 0.79
C ALA A 406 3.06 -7.11 1.06
N THR A 407 2.76 -7.39 2.32
CA THR A 407 1.54 -8.13 2.71
C THR A 407 0.41 -7.16 3.05
N SER A 408 -0.72 -7.26 2.37
CA SER A 408 -1.97 -6.64 2.81
C SER A 408 -2.95 -7.70 3.29
N THR A 409 -3.69 -7.39 4.36
CA THR A 409 -4.73 -8.25 4.91
C THR A 409 -6.07 -7.70 4.42
N GLN A 410 -6.80 -8.46 3.59
CA GLN A 410 -8.15 -8.06 3.18
C GLN A 410 -9.18 -8.96 3.86
N ILE A 411 -10.17 -8.34 4.49
CA ILE A 411 -11.35 -9.02 5.03
C ILE A 411 -12.28 -9.30 3.85
N GLY A 412 -12.57 -10.58 3.61
CA GLY A 412 -13.53 -10.98 2.58
C GLY A 412 -14.88 -10.31 2.85
N LYS A 413 -15.47 -9.73 1.80
CA LYS A 413 -16.93 -9.53 1.79
C LYS A 413 -17.53 -10.89 1.55
N ASP A 414 -18.36 -11.35 2.49
CA ASP A 414 -19.18 -12.53 2.29
C ASP A 414 -20.00 -12.37 1.00
N CYS A 415 -19.82 -13.28 0.06
CA CYS A 415 -20.84 -13.56 -0.95
C CYS A 415 -21.97 -14.32 -0.26
N HIS A 416 -22.70 -13.65 0.64
CA HIS A 416 -24.00 -14.13 1.04
C HIS A 416 -24.99 -13.80 -0.09
N SER A 417 -25.54 -14.85 -0.68
CA SER A 417 -26.76 -14.82 -1.48
C SER A 417 -27.76 -13.87 -0.82
N SER A 418 -28.10 -12.80 -1.53
CA SER A 418 -29.08 -11.82 -1.12
C SER A 418 -30.43 -12.49 -0.89
N LEU A 419 -30.76 -12.76 0.38
CA LEU A 419 -32.13 -12.85 0.82
C LEU A 419 -32.73 -11.46 0.67
N HIS A 420 -33.57 -11.32 -0.35
CA HIS A 420 -34.39 -10.15 -0.60
C HIS A 420 -35.27 -9.85 0.62
N ASN A 421 -34.90 -8.82 1.39
CA ASN A 421 -35.90 -8.08 2.15
C ASN A 421 -36.50 -7.01 1.24
N LYS A 422 -37.73 -7.26 0.81
CA LYS A 422 -38.58 -6.30 0.12
C LYS A 422 -38.86 -5.11 1.05
N GLN A 423 -38.46 -3.91 0.63
CA GLN A 423 -39.11 -2.65 1.00
C GLN A 423 -39.25 -1.78 -0.26
N PRO A 424 -40.30 -0.94 -0.33
CA PRO A 424 -40.94 -0.58 -1.61
C PRO A 424 -40.12 0.40 -2.45
N GLU A 425 -39.96 0.05 -3.72
CA GLU A 425 -39.43 0.91 -4.79
C GLU A 425 -40.41 2.05 -5.10
N VAL A 426 -39.97 3.29 -4.95
CA VAL A 426 -40.68 4.45 -5.51
C VAL A 426 -40.19 4.66 -6.95
N ARG A 427 -40.93 4.13 -7.93
CA ARG A 427 -40.76 4.47 -9.35
C ARG A 427 -41.37 5.85 -9.62
N ASN A 428 -40.55 6.90 -9.59
CA ASN A 428 -40.91 8.16 -10.23
C ASN A 428 -40.58 8.06 -11.72
N LYS A 429 -41.60 8.12 -12.58
CA LYS A 429 -41.40 8.32 -14.03
C LYS A 429 -40.63 9.64 -14.23
N PRO A 430 -39.45 9.63 -14.88
CA PRO A 430 -38.76 10.87 -15.20
C PRO A 430 -39.62 11.70 -16.17
N PRO A 431 -39.62 13.04 -16.06
CA PRO A 431 -40.29 13.89 -17.02
C PRO A 431 -39.76 13.62 -18.44
N ALA A 432 -40.62 13.79 -19.45
CA ALA A 432 -40.28 13.57 -20.85
C ALA A 432 -39.00 14.34 -21.22
N VAL A 433 -37.91 13.60 -21.44
CA VAL A 433 -36.60 14.15 -21.73
C VAL A 433 -36.64 14.84 -23.10
N ASN A 434 -36.40 16.15 -23.14
CA ASN A 434 -36.37 16.91 -24.39
C ASN A 434 -35.11 16.53 -25.19
N LEU A 435 -35.27 15.63 -26.16
CA LEU A 435 -34.18 15.07 -26.98
C LEU A 435 -33.38 16.15 -27.73
N THR A 436 -34.04 17.23 -28.17
CA THR A 436 -33.41 18.38 -28.82
C THR A 436 -32.43 19.09 -27.88
N LYS A 437 -32.83 19.32 -26.62
CA LYS A 437 -31.94 19.92 -25.61
C LYS A 437 -30.75 19.01 -25.28
N ILE A 438 -30.94 17.70 -25.21
CA ILE A 438 -29.84 16.74 -25.00
C ILE A 438 -28.86 16.74 -26.18
N TYR A 439 -29.35 16.83 -27.41
CA TYR A 439 -28.49 16.91 -28.59
C TYR A 439 -27.58 18.14 -28.56
N TYR A 440 -28.13 19.33 -28.27
CA TYR A 440 -27.33 20.55 -28.16
C TYR A 440 -26.42 20.57 -26.93
N LEU A 441 -26.86 20.01 -25.80
CA LEU A 441 -26.01 19.79 -24.63
C LEU A 441 -24.80 18.93 -24.99
N LYS A 442 -25.01 17.80 -25.69
CA LYS A 442 -23.93 16.91 -26.12
C LYS A 442 -22.91 17.65 -26.99
N ARG A 443 -23.36 18.47 -27.95
CA ARG A 443 -22.44 19.32 -28.74
C ARG A 443 -21.71 20.34 -27.89
N SER A 444 -22.41 21.02 -26.97
CA SER A 444 -21.81 22.02 -26.08
C SER A 444 -20.69 21.43 -25.22
N ILE A 445 -20.93 20.28 -24.58
CA ILE A 445 -19.91 19.62 -23.75
C ILE A 445 -18.79 19.01 -24.59
N GLN A 446 -18.97 18.75 -25.88
CA GLN A 446 -17.90 18.26 -26.77
C GLN A 446 -16.97 19.37 -27.25
N ARG A 447 -17.37 20.65 -27.14
CA ARG A 447 -16.50 21.80 -27.47
C ARG A 447 -15.21 21.78 -26.66
N ASN A 448 -14.14 22.29 -27.27
CA ASN A 448 -12.87 22.45 -26.59
C ASN A 448 -13.04 23.39 -25.36
N PRO A 449 -12.66 22.98 -24.12
CA PRO A 449 -12.79 23.83 -22.94
C PRO A 449 -12.12 25.19 -23.08
N PHE A 450 -11.01 25.25 -23.83
CA PHE A 450 -10.27 26.47 -24.10
C PHE A 450 -11.09 27.56 -24.81
N GLU A 451 -12.19 27.20 -25.49
CA GLU A 451 -13.08 28.18 -26.16
C GLU A 451 -14.15 28.78 -25.24
N VAL A 452 -14.45 28.12 -24.12
CA VAL A 452 -15.65 28.38 -23.33
C VAL A 452 -15.31 28.98 -21.97
N TRP A 453 -14.23 28.50 -21.35
CA TRP A 453 -13.85 28.84 -19.99
C TRP A 453 -13.36 30.29 -19.82
N TYR A 454 -13.18 30.70 -18.56
CA TYR A 454 -12.74 32.04 -18.17
C TYR A 454 -11.45 32.51 -18.85
N PHE A 455 -10.48 31.61 -19.07
CA PHE A 455 -9.17 31.98 -19.61
C PHE A 455 -9.09 31.96 -21.14
N LYS A 456 -10.21 31.82 -21.87
CA LYS A 456 -10.23 31.64 -23.34
C LYS A 456 -9.41 32.65 -24.15
N ASP A 457 -9.32 33.89 -23.68
CA ASP A 457 -8.62 34.97 -24.40
C ASP A 457 -7.11 34.94 -24.16
N LYS A 458 -6.64 34.21 -23.13
CA LYS A 458 -5.24 34.15 -22.68
C LYS A 458 -4.61 32.77 -22.81
N LEU A 459 -5.38 31.70 -22.58
CA LEU A 459 -4.94 30.30 -22.58
C LEU A 459 -5.81 29.55 -23.58
N LYS A 460 -5.19 29.11 -24.68
CA LYS A 460 -5.85 28.56 -25.86
C LYS A 460 -5.51 27.08 -26.09
N SER A 461 -4.46 26.56 -25.48
CA SER A 461 -4.07 25.15 -25.61
C SER A 461 -3.43 24.56 -24.34
N LEU A 462 -3.11 23.26 -24.38
CA LEU A 462 -2.38 22.59 -23.29
C LEU A 462 -0.95 23.12 -23.15
N GLU A 463 -0.33 23.54 -24.25
CA GLU A 463 1.01 24.14 -24.25
C GLU A 463 1.04 25.45 -23.44
N ASP A 464 0.00 26.27 -23.53
CA ASP A 464 -0.15 27.49 -22.71
C ASP A 464 -0.26 27.18 -21.21
N LEU A 465 -0.61 25.95 -20.86
CA LEU A 465 -0.63 25.43 -19.50
C LEU A 465 0.65 24.68 -19.11
N PHE A 466 1.67 24.66 -19.97
CA PHE A 466 2.88 23.86 -19.79
C PHE A 466 2.60 22.36 -19.64
N LEU A 467 1.57 21.86 -20.34
CA LEU A 467 1.17 20.46 -20.35
C LEU A 467 1.33 19.84 -21.73
N THR A 468 1.71 18.57 -21.76
CA THR A 468 1.48 17.68 -22.90
C THR A 468 0.24 16.82 -22.61
N ALA A 469 -0.35 16.20 -23.63
CA ALA A 469 -1.47 15.28 -23.43
C ALA A 469 -1.11 14.12 -22.47
N GLU A 470 0.12 13.61 -22.56
CA GLU A 470 0.66 12.60 -21.65
C GLU A 470 0.73 13.14 -20.21
N LYS A 471 1.40 14.27 -19.98
CA LYS A 471 1.49 14.88 -18.64
C LYS A 471 0.11 15.20 -18.07
N TYR A 472 -0.80 15.70 -18.88
CA TYR A 472 -2.17 16.00 -18.48
C TYR A 472 -2.93 14.75 -18.00
N ASN A 473 -2.88 13.66 -18.77
CA ASN A 473 -3.51 12.40 -18.37
C ASN A 473 -2.85 11.84 -17.11
N ASN A 474 -1.55 12.13 -16.93
CA ASN A 474 -0.77 11.69 -15.78
C ASN A 474 -1.09 12.39 -14.46
N GLN A 475 -1.83 13.49 -14.53
CA GLN A 475 -2.22 14.29 -13.37
C GLN A 475 -3.55 13.87 -12.74
N ILE A 476 -4.30 12.98 -13.38
CA ILE A 476 -5.63 12.55 -12.94
C ILE A 476 -5.57 11.10 -12.44
N VAL A 477 -5.84 10.91 -11.16
CA VAL A 477 -6.05 9.59 -10.56
C VAL A 477 -7.55 9.30 -10.55
N GLU A 478 -8.05 8.59 -11.56
CA GLU A 478 -9.47 8.21 -11.75
C GLU A 478 -9.59 6.70 -12.01
N ARG A 479 -10.66 6.04 -11.51
CA ARG A 479 -10.91 4.59 -11.67
C ARG A 479 -12.39 4.31 -11.93
N ARG A 480 -12.76 3.11 -12.41
CA ARG A 480 -14.19 2.73 -12.56
C ARG A 480 -14.99 2.88 -11.26
N THR A 481 -14.37 2.66 -10.10
CA THR A 481 -14.99 2.80 -8.78
C THR A 481 -15.06 4.24 -8.28
N THR A 482 -14.39 5.21 -8.93
CA THR A 482 -14.45 6.64 -8.55
C THR A 482 -15.60 7.36 -9.26
N GLU A 483 -16.05 6.84 -10.40
CA GLU A 483 -17.02 7.53 -11.26
C GLU A 483 -18.49 7.37 -10.80
N TYR A 484 -18.84 6.42 -9.91
CA TYR A 484 -20.26 6.14 -9.63
C TYR A 484 -21.02 7.32 -9.00
N ARG A 485 -20.41 8.02 -8.02
CA ARG A 485 -21.08 9.16 -7.37
C ARG A 485 -21.22 10.33 -8.33
N LEU A 486 -20.18 10.58 -9.14
CA LEU A 486 -20.21 11.62 -10.14
C LEU A 486 -21.21 11.30 -11.26
N LYS A 487 -21.29 10.03 -11.69
CA LYS A 487 -22.28 9.55 -12.66
C LYS A 487 -23.71 9.72 -12.15
N ASN A 488 -24.00 9.28 -10.92
CA ASN A 488 -25.31 9.46 -10.30
C ASN A 488 -25.68 10.95 -10.20
N LEU A 489 -24.69 11.81 -9.94
CA LEU A 489 -24.89 13.24 -9.93
C LEU A 489 -25.26 13.79 -11.31
N MET A 490 -24.64 13.30 -12.39
CA MET A 490 -24.95 13.74 -13.75
C MET A 490 -26.42 13.48 -14.15
N GLU A 491 -27.08 12.48 -13.54
CA GLU A 491 -28.52 12.26 -13.72
C GLU A 491 -29.34 13.43 -13.15
N LYS A 492 -28.99 13.95 -11.97
CA LYS A 492 -29.63 15.15 -11.41
C LYS A 492 -29.47 16.36 -12.33
N VAL A 493 -28.31 16.47 -12.98
CA VAL A 493 -28.01 17.55 -13.95
C VAL A 493 -28.93 17.49 -15.16
N LEU A 494 -29.17 16.28 -15.70
CA LEU A 494 -30.09 16.09 -16.83
C LEU A 494 -31.54 16.41 -16.48
N LEU A 495 -31.90 16.34 -15.19
CA LEU A 495 -33.21 16.79 -14.67
C LEU A 495 -33.27 18.31 -14.41
N GLY A 496 -32.20 19.05 -14.70
CA GLY A 496 -32.12 20.50 -14.51
C GLY A 496 -31.98 20.94 -13.06
N GLN A 497 -31.64 20.04 -12.14
CA GLN A 497 -31.47 20.36 -10.73
C GLN A 497 -30.17 21.13 -10.50
N ASP A 498 -30.20 22.15 -9.63
CA ASP A 498 -29.00 22.86 -9.20
C ASP A 498 -28.07 21.90 -8.43
N ILE A 499 -26.76 22.02 -8.67
CA ILE A 499 -25.72 21.21 -8.02
C ILE A 499 -25.00 22.05 -6.98
N GLY A 500 -24.92 21.58 -5.74
CA GLY A 500 -24.11 22.27 -4.73
C GLY A 500 -22.63 21.83 -4.77
N LEU A 501 -21.74 22.80 -4.88
CA LEU A 501 -20.29 22.60 -4.90
C LEU A 501 -19.69 23.14 -3.59
N ILE A 502 -19.14 22.25 -2.77
CA ILE A 502 -18.42 22.61 -1.54
C ILE A 502 -16.92 22.56 -1.81
N VAL A 503 -16.19 23.60 -1.41
CA VAL A 503 -14.73 23.62 -1.45
C VAL A 503 -14.21 23.70 -0.02
N ILE A 504 -13.50 22.67 0.42
CA ILE A 504 -12.79 22.66 1.70
C ILE A 504 -11.31 22.72 1.38
N GLY A 505 -10.62 23.74 1.87
CA GLY A 505 -9.19 23.84 1.63
C GLY A 505 -8.45 24.90 2.42
N GLY A 506 -7.18 25.04 2.09
CA GLY A 506 -6.25 25.96 2.73
C GLY A 506 -6.20 27.35 2.12
N SER A 507 -5.03 27.99 2.22
CA SER A 507 -4.83 29.36 1.77
C SER A 507 -4.90 29.49 0.25
N THR A 508 -4.46 28.48 -0.50
CA THR A 508 -4.56 28.45 -1.97
C THR A 508 -6.02 28.50 -2.42
N SER A 509 -6.90 27.65 -1.87
CA SER A 509 -8.34 27.70 -2.15
C SER A 509 -9.04 28.98 -1.63
N ALA A 510 -8.49 29.62 -0.59
CA ALA A 510 -8.97 30.92 -0.11
C ALA A 510 -8.53 32.09 -1.01
N GLY A 511 -7.56 31.89 -1.91
CA GLY A 511 -7.03 32.91 -2.82
C GLY A 511 -5.76 33.60 -2.35
N GLY A 512 -4.95 32.93 -1.52
CA GLY A 512 -3.63 33.40 -1.09
C GLY A 512 -2.72 33.72 -2.28
N GLY A 513 -1.97 34.83 -2.18
CA GLY A 513 -1.08 35.33 -3.24
C GLY A 513 -1.80 35.95 -4.44
N LEU A 514 -2.89 35.36 -4.93
CA LEU A 514 -3.55 35.77 -6.16
C LEU A 514 -4.11 37.20 -6.12
N ILE A 515 -4.58 37.68 -4.97
CA ILE A 515 -5.13 39.03 -4.87
C ILE A 515 -4.07 40.12 -5.01
N ASN A 516 -2.83 39.82 -4.65
CA ASN A 516 -1.71 40.76 -4.76
C ASN A 516 -1.22 40.83 -6.20
N ASP A 517 -1.26 39.69 -6.91
CA ASP A 517 -0.74 39.57 -8.26
C ASP A 517 -1.79 39.84 -9.35
N PHE A 518 -3.08 39.68 -9.01
CA PHE A 518 -4.19 39.77 -9.95
C PHE A 518 -5.35 40.59 -9.37
N SER A 519 -6.04 41.33 -10.24
CA SER A 519 -7.10 42.27 -9.84
C SER A 519 -8.36 41.63 -9.24
N ASN A 520 -8.51 40.30 -9.31
CA ASN A 520 -9.64 39.57 -8.76
C ASN A 520 -9.37 38.06 -8.63
N LEU A 521 -10.23 37.38 -7.86
CA LEU A 521 -10.16 35.94 -7.61
C LEU A 521 -10.95 35.07 -8.62
N LYS A 522 -11.38 35.59 -9.78
CA LYS A 522 -12.17 34.80 -10.75
C LYS A 522 -11.36 33.64 -11.37
N GLY A 523 -10.03 33.77 -11.40
CA GLY A 523 -9.11 32.76 -11.92
C GLY A 523 -8.90 31.54 -11.00
N ILE A 524 -9.46 31.51 -9.79
CA ILE A 524 -9.35 30.35 -8.90
C ILE A 524 -10.07 29.14 -9.52
N TYR A 525 -9.43 27.97 -9.44
CA TYR A 525 -9.82 26.73 -10.11
C TYR A 525 -11.33 26.39 -10.04
N TYR A 526 -11.94 26.47 -8.85
CA TYR A 526 -13.35 26.14 -8.68
C TYR A 526 -14.29 27.20 -9.29
N ARG A 527 -13.87 28.47 -9.37
CA ARG A 527 -14.64 29.54 -10.03
C ARG A 527 -14.58 29.42 -11.53
N VAL A 528 -13.42 29.02 -12.07
CA VAL A 528 -13.25 28.71 -13.49
C VAL A 528 -14.13 27.51 -13.88
N PHE A 529 -14.19 26.47 -13.03
CA PHE A 529 -15.10 25.34 -13.22
C PHE A 529 -16.58 25.78 -13.20
N VAL A 530 -16.98 26.64 -12.26
CA VAL A 530 -18.34 27.20 -12.18
C VAL A 530 -18.69 28.02 -13.42
N ASP A 531 -17.78 28.90 -13.87
CA ASP A 531 -17.95 29.71 -15.08
C ASP A 531 -18.14 28.82 -16.32
N TRP A 532 -17.29 27.79 -16.48
CA TRP A 532 -17.46 26.82 -17.55
C TRP A 532 -18.81 26.10 -17.47
N TRP A 533 -19.24 25.66 -16.29
CA TRP A 533 -20.53 24.99 -16.11
C TRP A 533 -21.71 25.87 -16.52
N GLN A 534 -21.70 27.14 -16.08
CA GLN A 534 -22.74 28.11 -16.38
C GLN A 534 -22.82 28.43 -17.89
N LYS A 535 -21.72 28.31 -18.63
CA LYS A 535 -21.69 28.53 -20.08
C LYS A 535 -21.98 27.26 -20.89
N ALA A 536 -21.50 26.10 -20.44
CA ALA A 536 -21.52 24.86 -21.21
C ALA A 536 -22.72 23.95 -20.89
N ILE A 537 -23.22 23.96 -19.65
CA ILE A 537 -24.24 23.00 -19.16
C ILE A 537 -25.56 23.71 -18.85
N GLN A 538 -25.52 24.83 -18.11
CA GLN A 538 -26.72 25.55 -17.67
C GLN A 538 -27.66 25.95 -18.83
N PRO A 539 -27.21 26.45 -19.99
CA PRO A 539 -28.13 26.90 -21.04
C PRO A 539 -29.02 25.79 -21.60
N PHE A 540 -28.58 24.53 -21.49
CA PHE A 540 -29.28 23.38 -22.06
C PHE A 540 -30.06 22.58 -21.01
N THR A 541 -29.60 22.60 -19.76
CA THR A 541 -30.21 21.82 -18.66
C THR A 541 -31.01 22.67 -17.68
N GLY A 542 -30.68 23.96 -17.54
CA GLY A 542 -31.14 24.82 -16.44
C GLY A 542 -30.35 24.63 -15.14
N SER A 543 -29.52 23.59 -15.03
CA SER A 543 -28.75 23.25 -13.81
C SER A 543 -27.62 24.25 -13.55
N ARG A 544 -27.63 24.90 -12.38
CA ARG A 544 -26.54 25.81 -11.94
C ARG A 544 -25.70 25.18 -10.85
N ILE A 545 -24.43 25.60 -10.75
CA ILE A 545 -23.63 25.33 -9.56
C ILE A 545 -23.90 26.38 -8.47
N LYS A 546 -24.26 25.92 -7.27
CA LYS A 546 -24.31 26.71 -6.03
C LYS A 546 -23.02 26.47 -5.25
N LEU A 547 -22.08 27.42 -5.36
CA LEU A 547 -20.79 27.34 -4.70
C LEU A 547 -20.89 27.72 -3.21
N ARG A 548 -20.32 26.89 -2.35
CA ARG A 548 -20.02 27.20 -0.95
C ARG A 548 -18.52 27.00 -0.70
N ASN A 549 -17.80 28.10 -0.59
CA ASN A 549 -16.38 28.06 -0.21
C ASN A 549 -16.24 27.99 1.31
N LEU A 550 -15.58 26.93 1.80
CA LEU A 550 -15.23 26.71 3.20
C LEU A 550 -13.72 26.83 3.45
N ALA A 551 -12.95 27.26 2.46
CA ALA A 551 -11.50 27.36 2.58
C ALA A 551 -11.09 28.43 3.61
N VAL A 552 -10.13 28.07 4.46
CA VAL A 552 -9.57 28.94 5.51
C VAL A 552 -8.06 28.75 5.53
N GLY A 553 -7.30 29.82 5.34
CA GLY A 553 -5.86 29.69 5.16
C GLY A 553 -5.09 29.22 6.40
N GLY A 554 -4.09 28.39 6.15
CA GLY A 554 -3.29 27.77 7.21
C GLY A 554 -4.06 26.73 8.03
N THR A 555 -5.13 26.14 7.50
CA THR A 555 -5.99 25.18 8.22
C THR A 555 -5.94 23.80 7.56
N ALA A 556 -5.72 22.76 8.36
CA ALA A 556 -5.58 21.38 7.93
C ALA A 556 -6.87 20.55 8.16
N SER A 557 -6.87 19.30 7.69
CA SER A 557 -8.01 18.39 7.73
C SER A 557 -8.44 17.99 9.14
N ASP A 558 -7.56 18.08 10.14
CA ASP A 558 -7.87 17.83 11.54
C ASP A 558 -8.93 18.79 12.07
N PHE A 559 -8.83 20.08 11.76
CA PHE A 559 -9.86 21.06 12.09
C PHE A 559 -11.16 20.79 11.34
N PHE A 560 -11.08 20.57 10.02
CA PHE A 560 -12.26 20.36 9.18
C PHE A 560 -13.00 19.08 9.57
N TYR A 561 -12.29 18.02 9.99
CA TYR A 561 -12.90 16.79 10.51
C TYR A 561 -13.90 17.08 11.63
N TYR A 562 -13.67 18.08 12.49
CA TYR A 562 -14.63 18.49 13.50
C TYR A 562 -15.64 19.51 12.97
N CYS A 563 -15.14 20.55 12.30
CA CYS A 563 -15.86 21.81 12.17
C CYS A 563 -16.50 22.08 10.81
N TYR A 564 -16.28 21.29 9.76
CA TYR A 564 -16.81 21.65 8.42
C TYR A 564 -18.34 21.85 8.41
N LYS A 565 -19.10 21.05 9.18
CA LYS A 565 -20.56 21.22 9.32
C LYS A 565 -20.96 22.53 9.98
N THR A 566 -20.18 23.01 10.94
CA THR A 566 -20.40 24.32 11.59
C THR A 566 -20.24 25.46 10.60
N LEU A 567 -19.46 25.26 9.53
CA LEU A 567 -19.26 26.23 8.45
C LEU A 567 -20.31 26.10 7.33
N MET A 568 -21.13 25.04 7.32
CA MET A 568 -22.21 24.84 6.34
C MET A 568 -23.52 25.48 6.81
N ARG A 569 -24.24 26.11 5.87
CA ARG A 569 -25.60 26.63 6.08
C ARG A 569 -26.63 25.50 5.92
N PRO A 570 -27.80 25.58 6.58
CA PRO A 570 -28.83 24.55 6.46
C PRO A 570 -29.31 24.27 5.03
N LYS A 571 -29.21 25.25 4.13
CA LYS A 571 -29.59 25.14 2.70
C LYS A 571 -28.47 24.63 1.80
N ASP A 572 -27.26 24.45 2.32
CA ASP A 572 -26.13 23.96 1.52
C ASP A 572 -26.33 22.46 1.25
N SER A 573 -26.45 22.10 -0.03
CA SER A 573 -26.47 20.70 -0.49
C SER A 573 -25.07 20.31 -0.94
N PRO A 574 -24.40 19.33 -0.32
CA PRO A 574 -23.12 18.87 -0.82
C PRO A 574 -23.33 17.83 -1.92
N ASP A 575 -23.28 18.24 -3.19
CA ASP A 575 -23.34 17.30 -4.33
C ASP A 575 -21.93 16.97 -4.83
N ILE A 576 -21.06 17.99 -4.96
CA ILE A 576 -19.63 17.85 -5.23
C ILE A 576 -18.85 18.45 -4.05
N ILE A 577 -17.86 17.73 -3.53
CA ILE A 577 -16.94 18.26 -2.51
C ILE A 577 -15.50 18.15 -3.03
N LEU A 578 -14.82 19.29 -3.11
CA LEU A 578 -13.40 19.38 -3.43
C LEU A 578 -12.61 19.56 -2.14
N LEU A 579 -11.66 18.67 -1.87
CA LEU A 579 -10.79 18.69 -0.71
C LEU A 579 -9.37 19.07 -1.13
N GLU A 580 -8.94 20.28 -0.76
CA GLU A 580 -7.63 20.85 -1.09
C GLU A 580 -6.82 21.11 0.18
N LEU A 581 -6.18 20.05 0.68
CA LEU A 581 -5.54 20.06 2.01
C LEU A 581 -4.13 19.48 2.02
N SER A 582 -3.61 19.05 0.86
CA SER A 582 -2.33 18.32 0.75
C SER A 582 -1.14 19.08 1.38
N ILE A 583 -1.06 20.38 1.13
CA ILE A 583 0.03 21.22 1.65
C ILE A 583 -0.16 21.49 3.15
N ASN A 584 -1.38 21.87 3.54
CA ASN A 584 -1.67 22.24 4.93
C ASN A 584 -1.49 21.05 5.88
N ASP A 585 -2.00 19.88 5.51
CA ASP A 585 -1.82 18.65 6.29
C ASP A 585 -0.35 18.25 6.36
N TYR A 586 0.37 18.31 5.23
CA TYR A 586 1.79 17.99 5.25
C TYR A 586 2.56 18.92 6.20
N LEU A 587 2.39 20.23 6.10
CA LEU A 587 3.07 21.19 6.97
C LEU A 587 2.67 21.05 8.44
N GLN A 588 1.41 20.71 8.71
CA GLN A 588 0.88 20.51 10.05
C GLN A 588 1.44 19.24 10.72
N PHE A 589 1.65 18.17 9.94
CA PHE A 589 2.01 16.85 10.47
C PHE A 589 3.41 16.38 10.06
N LYS A 590 4.23 17.20 9.38
CA LYS A 590 5.57 16.81 8.90
C LYS A 590 6.46 16.24 10.02
N ASP A 591 6.40 16.84 11.20
CA ASP A 591 7.20 16.46 12.37
C ASP A 591 6.41 15.56 13.35
N SER A 592 5.20 15.13 12.98
CA SER A 592 4.39 14.24 13.80
C SER A 592 4.90 12.81 13.72
N GLN A 593 4.86 12.10 14.85
CA GLN A 593 5.07 10.64 14.87
C GLN A 593 3.88 9.87 14.27
N LYS A 594 2.76 10.53 14.00
CA LYS A 594 1.54 9.92 13.46
C LYS A 594 1.54 9.90 11.93
N PRO A 595 0.82 8.96 11.28
CA PRO A 595 0.62 9.00 9.84
C PRO A 595 -0.01 10.32 9.40
N ARG A 596 0.67 11.05 8.53
CA ARG A 596 0.31 12.43 8.14
C ARG A 596 -1.09 12.51 7.52
N ALA A 597 -1.49 11.47 6.77
CA ALA A 597 -2.80 11.42 6.11
C ALA A 597 -3.97 10.94 7.00
N SER A 598 -3.73 10.60 8.28
CA SER A 598 -4.77 10.06 9.17
C SER A 598 -5.94 11.04 9.36
N SER A 599 -5.67 12.33 9.55
CA SER A 599 -6.71 13.36 9.71
C SER A 599 -7.56 13.51 8.44
N LEU A 600 -6.92 13.48 7.25
CA LEU A 600 -7.64 13.54 5.97
C LEU A 600 -8.53 12.32 5.77
N GLU A 601 -8.08 11.14 6.20
CA GLU A 601 -8.90 9.92 6.17
C GLU A 601 -10.16 10.07 7.02
N LYS A 602 -10.03 10.60 8.25
CA LYS A 602 -11.17 10.81 9.15
C LYS A 602 -12.21 11.76 8.52
N LEU A 603 -11.76 12.89 7.96
CA LEU A 603 -12.63 13.83 7.25
C LEU A 603 -13.29 13.17 6.04
N THR A 604 -12.51 12.47 5.23
CA THR A 604 -12.98 11.76 4.02
C THR A 604 -14.07 10.75 4.36
N ARG A 605 -13.84 9.88 5.34
CA ARG A 605 -14.83 8.88 5.76
C ARG A 605 -16.08 9.53 6.34
N ARG A 606 -15.93 10.63 7.10
CA ARG A 606 -17.07 11.38 7.62
C ARG A 606 -17.97 11.88 6.48
N ILE A 607 -17.38 12.45 5.44
CA ILE A 607 -18.09 12.91 4.23
C ILE A 607 -18.74 11.74 3.47
N LEU A 608 -18.01 10.65 3.24
CA LEU A 608 -18.51 9.55 2.41
C LEU A 608 -19.66 8.75 3.06
N ARG A 609 -19.76 8.79 4.40
CA ARG A 609 -20.85 8.19 5.20
C ARG A 609 -22.13 9.02 5.17
N GLU A 610 -22.09 10.24 4.64
CA GLU A 610 -23.28 11.09 4.63
C GLU A 610 -24.34 10.58 3.65
N LYS A 611 -25.61 10.78 4.03
CA LYS A 611 -26.76 10.42 3.19
C LYS A 611 -26.80 11.17 1.86
N SER A 612 -26.14 12.33 1.77
CA SER A 612 -26.02 13.11 0.53
C SER A 612 -25.33 12.34 -0.59
N SER A 613 -24.52 11.33 -0.27
CA SER A 613 -23.75 10.53 -1.23
C SER A 613 -22.93 11.38 -2.21
N SER A 614 -22.37 12.49 -1.72
CA SER A 614 -21.63 13.48 -2.52
C SER A 614 -20.48 12.86 -3.32
N ALA A 615 -20.26 13.36 -4.54
CA ALA A 615 -19.04 13.10 -5.30
C ALA A 615 -17.88 13.86 -4.64
N VAL A 616 -16.84 13.14 -4.22
CA VAL A 616 -15.67 13.72 -3.52
C VAL A 616 -14.47 13.65 -4.44
N ALA A 617 -13.68 14.73 -4.50
CA ALA A 617 -12.39 14.74 -5.18
C ALA A 617 -11.31 15.40 -4.32
N TYR A 618 -10.09 14.87 -4.40
CA TYR A 618 -8.90 15.50 -3.86
C TYR A 618 -8.31 16.45 -4.89
N VAL A 619 -7.93 17.64 -4.46
CA VAL A 619 -7.27 18.66 -5.27
C VAL A 619 -5.91 18.93 -4.65
N ASN A 620 -4.84 18.66 -5.39
CA ASN A 620 -3.48 18.68 -4.85
C ASN A 620 -2.64 19.72 -5.58
N PHE A 621 -2.49 20.88 -4.94
CA PHE A 621 -1.47 21.86 -5.31
C PHE A 621 -0.10 21.46 -4.75
N THR A 622 0.94 22.00 -5.38
CA THR A 622 2.34 21.87 -4.95
C THR A 622 2.81 23.27 -4.52
N PRO A 623 3.44 23.45 -3.34
CA PRO A 623 4.01 24.73 -2.92
C PRO A 623 5.36 24.97 -3.59
N GLY A 624 5.87 26.20 -3.51
CA GLY A 624 7.21 26.54 -3.99
C GLY A 624 7.24 27.89 -4.68
N ASN A 625 8.32 28.13 -5.41
CA ASN A 625 8.48 29.32 -6.25
C ASN A 625 8.81 28.92 -7.70
N ASN A 626 8.80 29.90 -8.61
CA ASN A 626 9.04 29.68 -10.04
C ASN A 626 10.42 29.11 -10.40
N LYS A 627 11.33 28.95 -9.42
CA LYS A 627 12.67 28.34 -9.57
C LYS A 627 12.78 26.97 -8.88
N ILE A 628 12.11 26.76 -7.74
CA ILE A 628 12.23 25.55 -6.91
C ILE A 628 10.82 25.13 -6.43
N PRO A 629 10.16 24.18 -7.11
CA PRO A 629 8.92 23.58 -6.61
C PRO A 629 9.21 22.64 -5.43
N MET A 630 8.40 22.69 -4.38
CA MET A 630 8.46 21.78 -3.25
C MET A 630 7.62 20.54 -3.52
N CYS A 631 8.25 19.50 -4.05
CA CYS A 631 7.57 18.30 -4.53
C CYS A 631 7.21 17.26 -3.47
N ASP A 632 7.41 17.57 -2.18
CA ASP A 632 7.00 16.73 -1.07
C ASP A 632 5.77 17.34 -0.38
N ASN A 633 4.62 16.66 -0.48
CA ASN A 633 3.34 17.06 0.11
C ASN A 633 2.60 15.80 0.60
N LEU A 634 1.33 15.91 1.01
CA LEU A 634 0.59 14.76 1.56
C LEU A 634 0.38 13.62 0.54
N GLU A 635 0.52 13.88 -0.77
CA GLU A 635 0.48 12.84 -1.82
C GLU A 635 1.59 11.81 -1.61
N ASN A 636 2.77 12.24 -1.13
CA ASN A 636 3.87 11.37 -0.72
C ASN A 636 3.59 10.59 0.57
N HIS A 637 2.76 11.17 1.44
CA HIS A 637 2.61 10.74 2.84
C HIS A 637 1.23 10.14 3.11
N GLY A 638 0.60 9.59 2.08
CA GLY A 638 -0.55 8.69 2.22
C GLY A 638 -1.84 9.13 1.55
N GLN A 639 -1.94 10.37 1.05
CA GLN A 639 -3.17 10.87 0.42
C GLN A 639 -3.54 10.13 -0.86
N THR A 640 -2.56 9.82 -1.72
CA THR A 640 -2.79 9.06 -2.95
C THR A 640 -3.35 7.66 -2.65
N MET A 641 -2.89 7.04 -1.56
CA MET A 641 -3.41 5.75 -1.13
C MET A 641 -4.84 5.85 -0.59
N LEU A 642 -5.19 6.94 0.13
CA LEU A 642 -6.59 7.18 0.51
C LEU A 642 -7.50 7.36 -0.71
N ALA A 643 -7.03 8.07 -1.74
CA ALA A 643 -7.79 8.26 -2.97
C ALA A 643 -8.15 6.90 -3.59
N TRP A 644 -7.21 5.97 -3.63
CA TRP A 644 -7.42 4.63 -4.15
C TRP A 644 -8.33 3.79 -3.24
N HIS A 645 -8.05 3.79 -1.94
CA HIS A 645 -8.75 2.96 -0.98
C HIS A 645 -10.24 3.30 -0.90
N TYR A 646 -10.60 4.57 -1.08
CA TYR A 646 -11.98 5.05 -1.02
C TYR A 646 -12.67 5.26 -2.37
N GLY A 647 -11.95 5.07 -3.49
CA GLY A 647 -12.48 5.38 -4.81
C GLY A 647 -12.80 6.87 -4.97
N ILE A 648 -11.83 7.74 -4.68
CA ILE A 648 -11.93 9.20 -4.81
C ILE A 648 -11.06 9.65 -5.99
N THR A 649 -11.61 10.50 -6.86
CA THR A 649 -10.85 11.12 -7.94
C THR A 649 -9.82 12.10 -7.34
N SER A 650 -8.57 12.04 -7.76
CA SER A 650 -7.52 12.98 -7.31
C SER A 650 -6.94 13.74 -8.49
N PHE A 651 -6.89 15.07 -8.38
CA PHE A 651 -6.29 15.97 -9.37
C PHE A 651 -4.96 16.49 -8.81
N SER A 652 -3.84 16.21 -9.49
CA SER A 652 -2.49 16.49 -9.00
C SER A 652 -1.73 17.37 -9.97
N MET A 653 -0.99 18.37 -9.49
CA MET A 653 -0.13 19.18 -10.35
C MET A 653 1.32 18.69 -10.41
N ARG A 654 1.57 17.50 -9.85
CA ARG A 654 2.91 17.00 -9.64
C ARG A 654 3.66 16.73 -10.94
N GLU A 655 3.01 16.18 -11.96
CA GLU A 655 3.66 15.85 -13.24
C GLU A 655 4.07 17.10 -14.05
N SER A 656 3.40 18.23 -13.84
CA SER A 656 3.79 19.51 -14.45
C SER A 656 4.96 20.19 -13.74
N LEU A 657 5.09 20.02 -12.42
CA LEU A 657 6.04 20.76 -11.61
C LEU A 657 7.25 19.96 -11.13
N CYS A 658 7.08 18.66 -10.91
CA CYS A 658 8.02 17.80 -10.20
C CYS A 658 8.75 16.81 -11.10
N SER A 659 8.75 17.06 -12.41
CA SER A 659 9.57 16.33 -13.38
C SER A 659 11.06 16.63 -13.16
N ASP A 660 11.94 15.70 -13.55
CA ASP A 660 13.40 15.78 -13.28
C ASP A 660 14.14 16.90 -14.08
N ASP A 661 13.43 17.71 -14.87
CA ASP A 661 13.96 18.88 -15.58
C ASP A 661 14.19 20.07 -14.62
N ARG A 662 15.34 20.08 -13.93
CA ARG A 662 15.69 21.03 -12.85
C ARG A 662 15.94 22.48 -13.28
N GLU A 663 15.77 22.83 -14.55
CA GLU A 663 16.13 24.16 -15.08
C GLU A 663 14.96 24.99 -15.64
N ARG A 664 13.71 24.53 -15.51
CA ARG A 664 12.58 25.23 -16.12
C ARG A 664 12.03 26.32 -15.19
N GLN A 665 12.31 27.60 -15.50
CA GLN A 665 11.51 28.70 -14.97
C GLN A 665 10.12 28.63 -15.60
N ILE A 666 9.08 28.58 -14.79
CA ILE A 666 7.68 28.56 -15.26
C ILE A 666 7.00 29.84 -14.76
N PRO A 667 6.93 30.91 -15.58
CA PRO A 667 6.31 32.16 -15.18
C PRO A 667 4.84 31.97 -14.76
N ALA A 668 4.42 32.68 -13.71
CA ALA A 668 3.04 32.70 -13.19
C ALA A 668 2.47 31.35 -12.69
N PHE A 669 3.33 30.35 -12.48
CA PHE A 669 2.93 29.10 -11.85
C PHE A 669 2.73 29.25 -10.34
N PHE A 670 3.55 30.10 -9.73
CA PHE A 670 3.42 30.57 -8.36
C PHE A 670 3.17 32.08 -8.34
N THR A 671 2.56 32.55 -7.25
CA THR A 671 2.39 33.98 -6.97
C THR A 671 3.69 34.62 -6.52
N ALA A 672 3.76 35.95 -6.53
CA ALA A 672 4.95 36.74 -6.19
C ALA A 672 5.41 36.52 -4.75
N ASP A 673 4.53 36.04 -3.87
CA ASP A 673 4.89 35.65 -2.51
C ASP A 673 5.73 34.37 -2.41
N GLY A 674 5.91 33.65 -3.52
CA GLY A 674 6.75 32.45 -3.60
C GLY A 674 6.27 31.28 -2.76
N VAL A 675 4.98 31.27 -2.39
CA VAL A 675 4.36 30.23 -1.56
C VAL A 675 3.08 29.69 -2.21
N HIS A 676 2.20 30.57 -2.72
CA HIS A 676 0.90 30.17 -3.24
C HIS A 676 0.93 29.93 -4.76
N SER A 677 -0.05 29.16 -5.23
CA SER A 677 -0.18 28.79 -6.64
C SER A 677 -0.80 29.93 -7.46
N GLY A 678 -0.23 30.19 -8.63
CA GLY A 678 -0.67 31.22 -9.57
C GLY A 678 -1.79 30.77 -10.52
N ASN A 679 -2.14 31.61 -11.49
CA ASN A 679 -3.27 31.34 -12.40
C ASN A 679 -3.06 30.11 -13.29
N ILE A 680 -1.83 29.79 -13.70
CA ILE A 680 -1.55 28.60 -14.53
C ILE A 680 -1.88 27.32 -13.75
N ALA A 681 -1.42 27.23 -12.50
CA ALA A 681 -1.73 26.14 -11.60
C ALA A 681 -3.24 25.95 -11.40
N HIS A 682 -3.95 27.04 -11.12
CA HIS A 682 -5.40 27.01 -10.98
C HIS A 682 -6.12 26.61 -12.28
N ALA A 683 -5.63 27.04 -13.43
CA ALA A 683 -6.17 26.68 -14.74
C ALA A 683 -5.99 25.19 -15.06
N GLN A 684 -4.84 24.59 -14.72
CA GLN A 684 -4.62 23.15 -14.88
C GLN A 684 -5.63 22.33 -14.07
N ILE A 685 -5.77 22.61 -12.76
CA ILE A 685 -6.75 21.95 -11.90
C ILE A 685 -8.18 22.13 -12.43
N ALA A 686 -8.54 23.35 -12.86
CA ALA A 686 -9.87 23.61 -13.42
C ALA A 686 -10.14 22.77 -14.66
N LEU A 687 -9.17 22.66 -15.58
CA LEU A 687 -9.30 21.87 -16.79
C LEU A 687 -9.48 20.38 -16.49
N MET A 688 -8.78 19.85 -15.49
CA MET A 688 -8.96 18.46 -15.04
C MET A 688 -10.35 18.19 -14.47
N ILE A 689 -10.87 19.08 -13.62
CA ILE A 689 -12.24 18.98 -13.08
C ILE A 689 -13.27 19.05 -14.22
N ILE A 690 -13.13 20.02 -15.12
CA ILE A 690 -14.00 20.20 -16.29
C ILE A 690 -14.06 18.92 -17.11
N ASN A 691 -12.91 18.33 -17.46
CA ASN A 691 -12.87 17.16 -18.32
C ASN A 691 -13.41 15.89 -17.63
N SER A 692 -13.18 15.70 -16.33
CA SER A 692 -13.79 14.59 -15.57
C SER A 692 -15.33 14.70 -15.59
N VAL A 693 -15.88 15.90 -15.37
CA VAL A 693 -17.33 16.16 -15.46
C VAL A 693 -17.86 15.95 -16.88
N ARG A 694 -17.17 16.46 -17.91
CA ARG A 694 -17.55 16.28 -19.32
C ARG A 694 -17.66 14.80 -19.68
N LYS A 695 -16.66 14.01 -19.29
CA LYS A 695 -16.60 12.57 -19.50
C LYS A 695 -17.78 11.87 -18.81
N ALA A 696 -18.02 12.16 -17.53
CA ALA A 696 -19.13 11.57 -16.76
C ALA A 696 -20.50 11.92 -17.37
N LEU A 697 -20.71 13.17 -17.76
CA LEU A 697 -21.98 13.63 -18.34
C LEU A 697 -22.21 13.02 -19.74
N SER A 698 -21.19 12.98 -20.59
CA SER A 698 -21.25 12.36 -21.92
C SER A 698 -21.58 10.87 -21.84
N ASN A 699 -20.95 10.14 -20.90
CA ASN A 699 -21.24 8.74 -20.63
C ASN A 699 -22.68 8.54 -20.14
N THR A 700 -23.18 9.45 -19.30
CA THR A 700 -24.56 9.39 -18.79
C THR A 700 -25.58 9.58 -19.91
N ILE A 701 -25.42 10.63 -20.73
CA ILE A 701 -26.27 10.92 -21.90
C ILE A 701 -26.35 9.70 -22.84
N THR A 702 -25.21 9.04 -23.10
CA THR A 702 -25.15 7.88 -23.99
C THR A 702 -25.87 6.65 -23.41
N ASN A 703 -25.86 6.49 -22.08
CA ASN A 703 -26.47 5.34 -21.40
C ASN A 703 -27.98 5.52 -21.10
N THR A 704 -28.49 6.75 -21.00
CA THR A 704 -29.93 7.03 -20.84
C THR A 704 -30.80 6.42 -21.95
N ASN A 705 -30.24 6.18 -23.14
CA ASN A 705 -30.91 5.48 -24.23
C ASN A 705 -31.18 3.98 -23.96
N ARG A 706 -30.69 3.40 -22.85
CA ARG A 706 -30.78 1.97 -22.51
C ARG A 706 -31.64 1.63 -21.28
N GLY A 707 -32.33 2.60 -20.68
CA GLY A 707 -33.44 2.36 -19.74
C GLY A 707 -33.13 1.66 -18.40
N LEU A 708 -31.90 1.67 -17.89
CA LEU A 708 -31.52 1.00 -16.64
C LEU A 708 -30.85 1.93 -15.63
N PHE A 709 -31.37 1.96 -14.40
CA PHE A 709 -30.79 2.70 -13.27
C PHE A 709 -30.74 1.82 -12.02
N TYR A 710 -29.59 1.78 -11.35
CA TYR A 710 -29.43 1.13 -10.04
C TYR A 710 -28.64 2.04 -9.11
N LEU A 711 -29.28 2.50 -8.03
CA LEU A 711 -28.60 3.15 -6.92
C LEU A 711 -27.94 2.05 -6.06
N ARG A 712 -26.62 1.92 -6.14
CA ARG A 712 -25.85 1.04 -5.24
C ARG A 712 -25.25 1.84 -4.10
N PHE A 713 -25.71 1.59 -2.88
CA PHE A 713 -24.98 2.00 -1.68
C PHE A 713 -23.79 1.07 -1.51
N VAL A 714 -22.59 1.64 -1.41
CA VAL A 714 -21.35 0.87 -1.20
C VAL A 714 -20.90 1.10 0.24
N ASP A 715 -20.86 0.03 1.03
CA ASP A 715 -20.24 0.07 2.36
C ASP A 715 -18.78 0.48 2.24
N LEU A 716 -18.37 1.44 3.08
CA LEU A 716 -16.98 1.89 3.12
C LEU A 716 -16.06 0.78 3.62
N PRO A 717 -14.85 0.64 3.03
CA PRO A 717 -13.85 -0.29 3.52
C PRO A 717 -13.38 0.08 4.95
N ARG A 718 -12.62 -0.80 5.61
CA ARG A 718 -12.02 -0.48 6.92
C ARG A 718 -11.05 0.72 6.82
N PRO A 719 -10.87 1.52 7.88
CA PRO A 719 -9.87 2.59 7.87
C PRO A 719 -8.45 2.05 7.67
N VAL A 720 -7.56 2.88 7.13
CA VAL A 720 -6.17 2.55 6.82
C VAL A 720 -5.22 2.97 7.94
N TYR A 721 -5.37 4.20 8.45
CA TYR A 721 -4.43 4.81 9.40
C TYR A 721 -4.92 4.89 10.84
N PHE A 722 -6.04 4.22 11.17
CA PHE A 722 -6.51 4.14 12.56
C PHE A 722 -7.32 2.86 12.83
N ALA A 723 -7.29 2.39 14.08
CA ALA A 723 -8.03 1.22 14.50
C ALA A 723 -9.52 1.56 14.61
N GLY A 724 -10.29 1.30 13.56
CA GLY A 724 -11.74 1.43 13.63
C GLY A 724 -12.31 0.48 14.69
N LYS A 725 -12.72 0.98 15.86
CA LYS A 725 -13.52 0.20 16.80
C LYS A 725 -14.88 -0.10 16.18
N GLY A 726 -15.36 -1.34 16.32
CA GLY A 726 -16.69 -1.79 15.90
C GLY A 726 -17.83 -1.30 16.81
N GLY A 727 -17.75 -0.08 17.34
CA GLY A 727 -18.75 0.51 18.24
C GLY A 727 -19.13 1.94 17.84
N SER A 728 -20.26 2.43 18.33
CA SER A 728 -20.75 3.79 18.07
C SER A 728 -19.86 4.82 18.78
N VAL A 729 -18.87 5.37 18.07
CA VAL A 729 -18.05 6.49 18.57
C VAL A 729 -18.87 7.77 18.49
N SER A 730 -18.93 8.53 19.58
CA SER A 730 -19.69 9.77 19.63
C SER A 730 -19.19 10.78 18.58
N GLY A 731 -20.06 11.19 17.64
CA GLY A 731 -19.70 12.06 16.52
C GLY A 731 -19.16 13.44 16.93
N PRO A 732 -18.40 14.12 16.07
CA PRO A 732 -17.70 15.36 16.41
C PRO A 732 -18.62 16.56 16.65
N LEU A 733 -18.25 17.37 17.64
CA LEU A 733 -18.83 18.64 18.04
C LEU A 733 -17.80 19.75 17.84
N CYS A 734 -18.25 20.94 17.49
CA CYS A 734 -17.39 22.09 17.23
C CYS A 734 -18.06 23.41 17.65
N TYR A 735 -17.29 24.24 18.33
CA TYR A 735 -17.48 25.67 18.46
C TYR A 735 -16.26 26.34 17.82
N THR A 736 -16.45 27.20 16.81
CA THR A 736 -15.32 27.89 16.17
C THR A 736 -15.71 29.26 15.69
N ARG A 737 -14.79 30.21 15.81
CA ARG A 737 -14.85 31.54 15.21
C ARG A 737 -13.85 31.70 14.06
N LEU A 738 -13.23 30.62 13.59
CA LEU A 738 -12.66 30.61 12.23
C LEU A 738 -13.81 30.68 11.22
N THR A 739 -13.65 31.49 10.19
CA THR A 739 -14.67 31.69 9.16
C THR A 739 -14.04 31.75 7.77
N PRO A 740 -14.66 31.15 6.74
CA PRO A 740 -14.27 31.37 5.34
C PRO A 740 -14.72 32.75 4.82
N ASP A 741 -15.51 33.48 5.59
CA ASP A 741 -16.05 34.79 5.21
C ASP A 741 -16.30 35.67 6.44
N VAL A 742 -15.45 36.67 6.65
CA VAL A 742 -15.52 37.65 7.74
C VAL A 742 -16.69 38.64 7.58
N SER A 743 -17.26 38.75 6.38
CA SER A 743 -18.46 39.57 6.14
C SER A 743 -19.75 38.85 6.53
N SER A 744 -19.68 37.53 6.72
CA SER A 744 -20.84 36.69 7.05
C SER A 744 -21.07 36.62 8.56
N THR A 745 -22.29 36.91 9.01
CA THR A 745 -22.72 36.76 10.41
C THR A 745 -23.16 35.33 10.77
N PHE A 746 -23.12 34.40 9.81
CA PHE A 746 -23.54 33.01 10.02
C PHE A 746 -22.68 32.29 11.07
N PHE A 747 -23.34 31.72 12.07
CA PHE A 747 -22.71 30.97 13.16
C PHE A 747 -23.61 29.81 13.60
N ASN A 748 -23.15 28.57 13.46
CA ASN A 748 -23.94 27.37 13.76
C ASN A 748 -23.10 26.30 14.51
N PRO A 749 -22.69 26.57 15.76
CA PRO A 749 -21.87 25.65 16.54
C PRO A 749 -22.69 24.42 16.95
N SER A 750 -22.04 23.25 16.96
CA SER A 750 -22.61 22.02 17.53
C SER A 750 -22.17 21.79 18.99
N LEU A 751 -21.28 22.64 19.51
CA LEU A 751 -20.83 22.63 20.90
C LEU A 751 -21.23 23.95 21.58
N SER A 752 -21.88 23.85 22.75
CA SER A 752 -22.17 25.00 23.61
C SER A 752 -20.90 25.45 24.34
N VAL A 753 -20.57 26.74 24.24
CA VAL A 753 -19.45 27.37 24.94
C VAL A 753 -19.91 28.69 25.54
N THR A 754 -19.77 28.85 26.85
CA THR A 754 -20.11 30.08 27.58
C THR A 754 -18.88 30.63 28.29
N GLU A 755 -18.67 31.94 28.30
CA GLU A 755 -17.61 32.56 29.11
C GLU A 755 -18.04 32.65 30.57
N ILE A 756 -17.19 32.17 31.48
CA ILE A 756 -17.42 32.20 32.94
C ILE A 756 -16.61 33.33 33.58
N LYS A 757 -15.33 33.44 33.19
CA LYS A 757 -14.40 34.44 33.72
C LYS A 757 -13.44 34.86 32.62
N ASN A 758 -13.18 36.15 32.53
CA ASN A 758 -12.18 36.70 31.63
C ASN A 758 -11.41 37.83 32.32
N THR A 759 -10.10 37.68 32.41
CA THR A 759 -9.19 38.67 32.98
C THR A 759 -7.99 38.77 32.03
N GLY A 760 -7.96 39.80 31.18
CA GLY A 760 -6.85 40.05 30.25
C GLY A 760 -7.02 39.50 28.82
N PHE A 761 -8.06 38.69 28.53
CA PHE A 761 -8.39 38.33 27.15
C PHE A 761 -9.37 39.33 26.52
N LYS A 762 -9.09 39.77 25.30
CA LYS A 762 -9.99 40.56 24.46
C LYS A 762 -10.79 39.64 23.54
N ARG A 763 -12.08 39.90 23.38
CA ARG A 763 -12.88 39.27 22.31
C ARG A 763 -12.54 39.90 20.96
N ILE A 764 -12.18 39.06 20.01
CA ILE A 764 -11.87 39.44 18.64
C ILE A 764 -12.92 38.83 17.69
N GLN A 765 -13.28 39.58 16.65
CA GLN A 765 -14.24 39.15 15.63
C GLN A 765 -13.74 39.59 14.26
N ASN A 766 -14.01 38.77 13.25
CA ASN A 766 -13.85 39.13 11.84
C ASN A 766 -12.45 39.65 11.47
N LEU A 767 -11.39 39.11 12.09
CA LEU A 767 -10.01 39.46 11.72
C LEU A 767 -9.63 38.71 10.43
N PRO A 768 -9.38 39.42 9.31
CA PRO A 768 -9.05 38.78 8.05
C PRO A 768 -7.65 38.14 8.08
N ILE A 769 -7.46 37.03 7.36
CA ILE A 769 -6.15 36.40 7.22
C ILE A 769 -5.49 36.88 5.91
N GLY A 770 -4.23 37.33 5.99
CA GLY A 770 -3.41 37.62 4.82
C GLY A 770 -3.57 39.03 4.22
N VAL A 771 -4.23 39.96 4.92
CA VAL A 771 -4.30 41.37 4.49
C VAL A 771 -3.07 42.14 5.02
N TYR A 772 -2.17 42.53 4.13
CA TYR A 772 -1.16 43.55 4.42
C TYR A 772 -1.85 44.91 4.49
N ARG A 773 -1.55 45.70 5.53
CA ARG A 773 -2.02 47.09 5.66
C ARG A 773 -1.54 47.90 4.46
N SER A 774 -2.44 48.28 3.56
CA SER A 774 -2.33 49.54 2.84
C SER A 774 -3.50 50.43 3.23
N SER A 775 -3.14 51.66 3.52
CA SER A 775 -3.91 52.83 3.96
C SER A 775 -5.36 52.98 3.48
N SER A 776 -6.11 53.65 4.35
CA SER A 776 -7.38 54.37 4.15
C SER A 776 -8.58 53.55 3.63
N TRP A 777 -9.57 53.52 4.52
CA TRP A 777 -10.97 53.26 4.23
C TRP A 777 -11.44 54.12 3.06
N GLU A 778 -11.56 53.54 1.87
CA GLU A 778 -12.50 54.02 0.86
C GLU A 778 -12.78 52.95 -0.21
N ASN A 779 -14.05 52.55 -0.24
CA ASN A 779 -14.78 51.81 -1.27
C ASN A 779 -14.04 51.54 -2.60
N LYS A 780 -13.49 50.33 -2.76
CA LYS A 780 -13.51 49.62 -4.04
C LYS A 780 -13.93 48.16 -3.82
N LEU A 781 -15.09 47.80 -4.37
CA LEU A 781 -15.72 46.48 -4.43
C LEU A 781 -14.90 45.45 -5.24
N GLY A 782 -13.62 45.27 -4.92
CA GLY A 782 -12.80 44.17 -5.42
C GLY A 782 -12.92 42.95 -4.50
N PRO A 783 -12.91 41.70 -5.01
CA PRO A 783 -12.98 40.51 -4.17
C PRO A 783 -11.67 40.34 -3.40
N VAL A 784 -11.64 40.83 -2.16
CA VAL A 784 -10.59 40.53 -1.17
C VAL A 784 -10.78 39.10 -0.67
N ARG A 785 -9.68 38.42 -0.33
CA ARG A 785 -9.71 37.17 0.43
C ARG A 785 -10.57 37.38 1.71
N THR A 786 -11.63 36.60 1.89
CA THR A 786 -12.64 36.84 2.95
C THR A 786 -12.48 35.94 4.17
N ASP A 787 -11.59 34.95 4.16
CA ASP A 787 -11.41 34.10 5.35
C ASP A 787 -10.70 34.84 6.48
N GLY A 788 -11.03 34.42 7.70
CA GLY A 788 -10.59 35.10 8.90
C GLY A 788 -10.84 34.29 10.16
N PHE A 789 -10.59 34.92 11.29
CA PHE A 789 -10.81 34.33 12.59
C PHE A 789 -11.31 35.34 13.62
N GLY A 790 -11.88 34.82 14.69
CA GLY A 790 -12.22 35.54 15.90
C GLY A 790 -12.04 34.63 17.11
N GLY A 791 -12.68 34.97 18.23
CA GLY A 791 -12.58 34.26 19.49
C GLY A 791 -12.00 35.14 20.59
N TRP A 792 -10.99 34.65 21.28
CA TRP A 792 -10.38 35.34 22.43
C TRP A 792 -8.88 35.47 22.23
N GLU A 793 -8.35 36.66 22.49
CA GLU A 793 -6.95 37.00 22.30
C GLU A 793 -6.34 37.59 23.57
N ALA A 794 -5.14 37.17 23.94
CA ALA A 794 -4.36 37.76 25.02
C ALA A 794 -2.87 37.78 24.68
N GLU A 795 -2.15 38.72 25.30
CA GLU A 795 -0.70 38.88 25.15
C GLU A 795 0.07 38.89 26.47
N LYS A 796 -0.56 39.36 27.55
CA LYS A 796 0.09 39.56 28.84
C LYS A 796 0.11 38.26 29.65
N VAL A 797 1.26 37.96 30.27
CA VAL A 797 1.39 36.89 31.25
C VAL A 797 0.36 37.06 32.37
N ASP A 798 -0.12 35.94 32.90
CA ASP A 798 -1.18 35.85 33.92
C ASP A 798 -2.58 36.29 33.46
N SER A 799 -2.79 36.58 32.17
CA SER A 799 -4.15 36.68 31.62
C SER A 799 -4.87 35.33 31.75
N ILE A 800 -6.11 35.33 32.23
CA ILE A 800 -6.92 34.14 32.53
C ILE A 800 -8.24 34.19 31.77
N LEU A 801 -8.60 33.09 31.13
CA LEU A 801 -9.93 32.86 30.53
C LEU A 801 -10.50 31.53 31.06
N GLN A 802 -11.76 31.52 31.47
CA GLN A 802 -12.49 30.31 31.85
C GLN A 802 -13.78 30.22 31.06
N LEU A 803 -13.96 29.09 30.39
CA LEU A 803 -15.11 28.78 29.55
C LEU A 803 -15.84 27.55 30.10
N ARG A 804 -17.17 27.59 30.09
CA ARG A 804 -18.03 26.41 30.28
C ARG A 804 -18.23 25.75 28.92
N ILE A 805 -18.00 24.45 28.83
CA ILE A 805 -18.34 23.63 27.66
C ILE A 805 -19.36 22.58 28.08
N ASP A 806 -20.43 22.41 27.30
CA ASP A 806 -21.48 21.42 27.59
C ASP A 806 -21.40 20.26 26.60
N LEU A 807 -21.08 19.07 27.12
CA LEU A 807 -20.96 17.85 26.33
C LEU A 807 -22.27 17.05 26.42
N PRO A 808 -23.00 16.86 25.30
CA PRO A 808 -24.30 16.19 25.31
C PRO A 808 -24.19 14.68 25.51
N PHE A 809 -25.20 14.10 26.15
CA PHE A 809 -25.42 12.66 26.28
C PHE A 809 -26.34 12.18 25.15
N ASN A 810 -25.84 11.35 24.24
CA ASN A 810 -26.58 10.89 23.05
C ASN A 810 -26.81 9.37 23.04
N GLY A 811 -26.70 8.70 24.20
CA GLY A 811 -26.77 7.23 24.34
C GLY A 811 -27.98 6.73 25.11
N ILE A 812 -28.06 5.40 25.30
CA ILE A 812 -28.98 4.77 26.25
C ILE A 812 -28.34 4.84 27.64
N SER A 813 -29.14 5.07 28.70
CA SER A 813 -28.64 5.08 30.08
C SER A 813 -27.85 3.78 30.37
N GLY A 814 -26.57 3.89 30.71
CA GLY A 814 -25.64 2.76 30.90
C GLY A 814 -24.44 2.74 29.94
N ASP A 815 -24.50 3.43 28.80
CA ASP A 815 -23.35 3.57 27.89
C ASP A 815 -22.28 4.52 28.47
N ASN A 816 -21.04 4.04 28.59
CA ASN A 816 -19.89 4.85 29.00
C ASN A 816 -19.40 5.73 27.82
N GLN A 817 -20.27 6.60 27.31
CA GLN A 817 -19.90 7.56 26.25
C GLN A 817 -18.87 8.55 26.81
N THR A 818 -17.73 8.65 26.16
CA THR A 818 -16.70 9.62 26.53
C THR A 818 -16.13 10.29 25.28
N ARG A 819 -15.68 11.53 25.42
CA ARG A 819 -15.15 12.34 24.33
C ARG A 819 -13.79 12.93 24.68
N ASP A 820 -12.94 13.11 23.69
CA ASP A 820 -11.78 13.96 23.77
C ASP A 820 -12.21 15.43 23.65
N VAL A 821 -11.48 16.34 24.28
CA VAL A 821 -11.67 17.79 24.22
C VAL A 821 -10.40 18.40 23.63
N LEU A 822 -10.56 19.18 22.57
CA LEU A 822 -9.48 19.80 21.82
C LEU A 822 -9.73 21.30 21.70
N ILE A 823 -8.67 22.07 21.50
CA ILE A 823 -8.74 23.51 21.20
C ILE A 823 -8.07 23.78 19.85
N ALA A 824 -8.54 24.82 19.18
CA ALA A 824 -7.94 25.38 17.97
C ALA A 824 -7.50 26.83 18.22
N PHE A 825 -6.27 27.16 17.88
CA PHE A 825 -5.71 28.51 18.06
C PHE A 825 -4.79 28.89 16.88
N ARG A 826 -4.54 30.19 16.70
CA ARG A 826 -3.71 30.70 15.60
C ARG A 826 -2.26 30.90 16.04
N THR A 827 -1.32 30.43 15.22
CA THR A 827 0.10 30.71 15.40
C THR A 827 0.52 32.01 14.71
N ASN A 828 1.60 32.61 15.20
CA ASN A 828 2.20 33.81 14.62
C ASN A 828 3.67 33.97 15.08
N GLY A 829 4.41 34.86 14.40
CA GLY A 829 5.84 35.08 14.67
C GLY A 829 6.16 35.74 16.02
N TYR A 830 5.15 36.24 16.73
CA TYR A 830 5.23 36.77 18.10
C TYR A 830 4.29 35.99 19.02
N GLY A 831 4.17 34.68 18.81
CA GLY A 831 3.20 33.85 19.52
C GLY A 831 3.50 33.69 21.00
N GLY A 832 2.46 33.84 21.83
CA GLY A 832 2.51 33.56 23.27
C GLY A 832 2.28 32.08 23.60
N LYS A 833 2.33 31.73 24.88
CA LYS A 833 2.06 30.36 25.36
C LYS A 833 0.98 30.36 26.43
N ALA A 834 -0.02 29.49 26.26
CA ALA A 834 -1.11 29.32 27.22
C ALA A 834 -1.04 27.94 27.88
N GLU A 835 -1.13 27.90 29.21
CA GLU A 835 -1.46 26.69 29.95
C GLU A 835 -2.98 26.47 29.90
N VAL A 836 -3.41 25.26 29.55
CA VAL A 836 -4.81 24.89 29.36
C VAL A 836 -5.16 23.68 30.22
N SER A 837 -6.22 23.77 31.00
CA SER A 837 -6.68 22.67 31.86
C SER A 837 -8.20 22.51 31.83
N LEU A 838 -8.66 21.27 31.97
CA LEU A 838 -10.08 20.93 32.12
C LEU A 838 -10.37 20.60 33.59
N ASN A 839 -11.35 21.28 34.19
CA ASN A 839 -11.80 21.10 35.57
C ASN A 839 -10.70 21.22 36.65
N LYS A 840 -9.60 21.94 36.37
CA LYS A 840 -8.43 22.08 37.27
C LYS A 840 -7.81 20.73 37.70
N ARG A 841 -7.81 19.71 36.84
CA ARG A 841 -7.06 18.46 37.10
C ARG A 841 -5.53 18.71 37.04
N ASN A 842 -4.73 17.88 37.71
CA ASN A 842 -3.25 17.97 37.75
C ASN A 842 -2.53 17.84 36.39
N ASN A 843 -3.26 17.60 35.28
CA ASN A 843 -2.69 17.45 33.95
C ASN A 843 -3.12 18.65 33.10
N SER A 844 -2.27 19.68 33.03
CA SER A 844 -2.42 20.79 32.08
C SER A 844 -1.66 20.52 30.78
N VAL A 845 -2.11 21.16 29.69
CA VAL A 845 -1.48 21.10 28.37
C VAL A 845 -1.03 22.50 27.99
N TYR A 846 0.18 22.63 27.44
CA TYR A 846 0.69 23.91 26.97
C TYR A 846 0.43 24.09 25.48
N ALA A 847 -0.30 25.14 25.12
CA ALA A 847 -0.56 25.56 23.76
C ALA A 847 0.41 26.68 23.37
N ASP A 848 1.35 26.36 22.47
CA ASP A 848 2.37 27.29 21.99
C ASP A 848 1.96 27.92 20.66
N ALA A 849 1.69 29.23 20.66
CA ALA A 849 1.26 29.95 19.47
C ALA A 849 2.43 30.46 18.61
N TYR A 850 3.68 30.17 18.95
CA TYR A 850 4.81 30.63 18.16
C TYR A 850 4.99 29.80 16.88
N SER A 851 5.05 30.48 15.73
CA SER A 851 5.48 29.89 14.46
C SER A 851 5.90 30.98 13.48
N THR A 852 6.86 30.70 12.60
CA THR A 852 7.26 31.62 11.52
C THR A 852 6.17 31.82 10.47
N SER A 853 5.07 31.06 10.54
CA SER A 853 3.92 31.16 9.64
C SER A 853 2.60 31.04 10.38
N GLY A 854 1.55 31.64 9.82
CA GLY A 854 0.22 31.68 10.44
C GLY A 854 -0.60 30.43 10.14
N PHE A 855 -0.57 29.45 11.04
CA PHE A 855 -1.36 28.20 10.98
C PHE A 855 -2.46 28.17 12.05
N THR A 856 -3.45 27.33 11.81
CA THR A 856 -4.45 26.93 12.81
C THR A 856 -3.96 25.63 13.44
N GLN A 857 -3.51 25.69 14.69
CA GLN A 857 -3.07 24.53 15.45
C GLN A 857 -4.22 23.92 16.22
N VAL A 858 -4.33 22.59 16.22
CA VAL A 858 -5.31 21.83 17.01
C VAL A 858 -4.57 20.96 18.01
N VAL A 859 -4.91 21.09 19.30
CA VAL A 859 -4.27 20.31 20.38
C VAL A 859 -5.30 19.65 21.28
N ASN A 860 -5.00 18.42 21.72
CA ASN A 860 -5.84 17.67 22.65
C ASN A 860 -5.55 18.13 24.08
N VAL A 861 -6.60 18.54 24.80
CA VAL A 861 -6.51 19.01 26.19
C VAL A 861 -6.83 17.89 27.16
N ALA A 862 -7.83 17.07 26.86
CA ALA A 862 -8.27 15.98 27.73
C ALA A 862 -8.88 14.84 26.92
N ARG A 863 -8.65 13.61 27.36
CA ARG A 863 -9.23 12.39 26.76
C ARG A 863 -10.28 11.78 27.67
N LEU A 864 -11.19 11.01 27.07
CA LEU A 864 -12.20 10.21 27.78
C LEU A 864 -13.05 11.04 28.78
N VAL A 865 -13.43 12.25 28.38
CA VAL A 865 -14.27 13.16 29.17
C VAL A 865 -15.73 12.69 29.10
N LYS A 866 -16.35 12.49 30.26
CA LYS A 866 -17.78 12.12 30.36
C LYS A 866 -18.69 13.28 29.92
N PRO A 867 -19.93 13.01 29.48
CA PRO A 867 -20.95 14.03 29.24
C PRO A 867 -21.23 14.88 30.49
N GLY A 868 -21.68 16.12 30.26
CA GLY A 868 -21.95 17.11 31.30
C GLY A 868 -21.31 18.47 31.01
N SER A 869 -21.41 19.37 31.98
CA SER A 869 -20.80 20.70 31.91
C SER A 869 -19.39 20.68 32.51
N HIS A 870 -18.42 21.18 31.76
CA HIS A 870 -17.01 21.22 32.16
C HIS A 870 -16.46 22.64 32.08
N LYS A 871 -15.50 22.96 32.94
CA LYS A 871 -14.78 24.23 32.96
C LYS A 871 -13.41 24.08 32.30
N LEU A 872 -13.24 24.71 31.14
CA LEU A 872 -11.97 24.80 30.43
C LEU A 872 -11.29 26.12 30.80
N SER A 873 -10.08 26.05 31.36
CA SER A 873 -9.32 27.21 31.86
C SER A 873 -8.05 27.42 31.04
N PHE A 874 -7.76 28.68 30.74
CA PHE A 874 -6.57 29.12 30.03
C PHE A 874 -5.83 30.15 30.88
N LYS A 875 -4.50 30.03 30.97
CA LYS A 875 -3.62 31.02 31.61
C LYS A 875 -2.44 31.31 30.70
N ILE A 876 -2.18 32.57 30.36
CA ILE A 876 -0.98 32.93 29.60
C ILE A 876 0.26 32.79 30.51
N VAL A 877 1.20 31.94 30.12
CA VAL A 877 2.43 31.65 30.88
C VAL A 877 3.69 32.19 30.20
N LYS A 878 3.61 32.56 28.92
CA LYS A 878 4.65 33.28 28.19
C LYS A 878 4.02 34.38 27.36
N GLY A 879 4.56 35.60 27.49
CA GLY A 879 4.08 36.76 26.74
C GLY A 879 4.20 36.59 25.23
N GLY A 880 3.32 37.25 24.49
CA GLY A 880 3.15 37.11 23.06
C GLY A 880 1.70 36.83 22.67
N LYS A 881 1.33 37.05 21.41
CA LYS A 881 -0.04 36.96 20.93
C LYS A 881 -0.54 35.52 20.91
N PHE A 882 -1.57 35.24 21.71
CA PHE A 882 -2.28 33.97 21.72
C PHE A 882 -3.76 34.21 21.36
N ALA A 883 -4.21 33.65 20.23
CA ALA A 883 -5.59 33.77 19.76
C ALA A 883 -6.29 32.40 19.73
N LEU A 884 -7.17 32.17 20.70
CA LEU A 884 -8.05 31.00 20.76
C LEU A 884 -9.22 31.19 19.78
N CYS A 885 -9.37 30.24 18.87
CA CYS A 885 -10.33 30.35 17.76
C CYS A 885 -11.41 29.27 17.77
N GLY A 886 -11.19 28.13 18.44
CA GLY A 886 -12.20 27.07 18.51
C GLY A 886 -11.98 26.06 19.63
N ILE A 887 -13.03 25.30 19.90
CA ILE A 887 -13.08 24.19 20.85
C ILE A 887 -13.83 23.05 20.15
N MET A 888 -13.27 21.85 20.18
CA MET A 888 -13.84 20.69 19.52
C MET A 888 -13.90 19.50 20.47
N SER A 889 -14.79 18.56 20.16
CA SER A 889 -14.89 17.32 20.93
C SER A 889 -15.42 16.17 20.08
N ALA A 890 -14.84 14.97 20.20
CA ALA A 890 -15.36 13.75 19.57
C ALA A 890 -15.02 12.53 20.42
N GLY A 891 -15.69 11.40 20.19
CA GLY A 891 -15.36 10.16 20.87
C GLY A 891 -13.92 9.72 20.61
N SER A 892 -13.29 9.07 21.59
CA SER A 892 -11.91 8.62 21.49
C SER A 892 -11.78 7.45 20.49
N GLU A 893 -11.05 7.68 19.40
CA GLU A 893 -10.69 6.63 18.44
C GLU A 893 -9.30 6.11 18.80
N PRO A 894 -9.12 4.81 19.11
CA PRO A 894 -7.78 4.27 19.33
C PRO A 894 -6.98 4.39 18.03
N GLU A 895 -5.79 4.97 18.16
CA GLU A 895 -4.82 5.09 17.08
C GLU A 895 -4.11 3.74 16.90
N LEU A 896 -3.62 3.46 15.68
CA LEU A 896 -2.82 2.28 15.37
C LEU A 896 -1.37 2.45 15.83
#